data_AF-A0A6J1TUB1-F1
#
_entry.id   AF-A0A6J1TUB1-F1
#
_cell.length_a   1.000
_cell.length_b   1.000
_cell.length_c   1.000
_cell.angle_alpha   90.00
_cell.angle_beta   90.00
_cell.angle_gamma   90.00
#
_symmetry.space_group_name_H-M   'P 1'
#
loop_
_entity.id
_entity.type
_entity.pdbx_description
1 polymer ?
#
loop_
_entity_poly.entity_id
_entity_poly.type
_entity_poly.pdbx_seq_one_letter_code
_entity_poly.pdbx_strand_id
1 'polypeptide(L)'
;MSVLTPILTPPEVKKYMTEGERFIKWDDESANAHPVILRVDPKGFYLYWTFQSKEIEFLDITSIRDTRVGKFAKIPKNHKLREVFNLDFPNNNFLHKILTVVSGPDMVDLTFHNFVSYKENVGKNWADDMMDFVRNPFIYNASRYTFLEKILVKLKLQLNAEGKIPVKNIFQMFPADRKRVEAALSACHLPQGKNDGINPEDFPEKVYKTFLINLCPRPDIDEIFTSHHSKAKPYMTKDHLTKFINKKQRNSHLNDTLFPPAKPDRVQGLIEKYEPSGMNIQRGQLSPEGMVWFLCGPENSIISQDKLFLYQDMNQPLSHYFINSSHNTYLTAGQFSGISSPEMYRQTLLAGCRCVELDCWKGRPPDEEPIITHGYTMTTEILFKDALEAIAESAFKISPYPVILSFENHVDLPKQQAKMAEYCRTIFGDMLLTEPLEKYPLKPGVPLPSPQDLMGKILIKNKKNQFMPGENQDALKKRKSLEDEVTDQPIPTEKDSTVKPVEEGEKVPETERNLENLNEEEIKKLQSDEGTAGLEVTAYEEMSSLVNYIQPIKFESFEISARYHHVCLRSESNRPLTMPSLFVYVEMKDYVPDSWADLTMALSNPIKFFTAHDKKMKNADANNEKSILEKKLSINGIPNILGSYCTPSNGPAGTLITLKDGTMKETAKLITEPQTATIEEIQQMKTFGKLLKKQEKELKELERKMTKRKEELLQKYAAFFTEVVSQLGRNEMSCPSRTPRRKSCRIVLDESSTKGNAAELTENADNKMMELKEKLEEELLHLGEEQYDAIWKKKDQHAIEKVAKMLQLAREKQASELKALKESWESNTKEMKKKLEVKRLDKIQAVAKNTDKSAQERLKREINNSHIQEVVKAVKQMNAKQSRHQQVLEAKQSTCLGKIKEKESQLQQEAFTEYENKMKTISAEVQDSVKNCMKVCYPSEADTAKREAPGAAGEGDQRPCGNLVTPETLRYATEVVKEEVIMDEESSRL
;
A
#
# COMPACT_ATOMS: atom_id res chain seq x y z
N MET A 1 32.63 -7.89 13.07
CA MET A 1 33.29 -8.13 11.75
C MET A 1 33.85 -6.81 11.24
N SER A 2 34.87 -6.82 10.38
CA SER A 2 35.52 -5.59 9.89
C SER A 2 34.60 -4.81 8.95
N VAL A 3 34.34 -3.53 9.26
CA VAL A 3 33.50 -2.60 8.46
C VAL A 3 34.05 -2.37 7.03
N LEU A 4 35.30 -2.78 6.78
CA LEU A 4 36.03 -2.60 5.51
C LEU A 4 36.49 -3.93 4.91
N THR A 5 35.77 -5.02 5.20
CA THR A 5 36.03 -6.33 4.60
C THR A 5 34.70 -6.85 4.04
N PRO A 6 34.54 -6.95 2.71
CA PRO A 6 33.26 -7.34 2.13
C PRO A 6 32.93 -8.78 2.53
N ILE A 7 31.94 -8.93 3.38
CA ILE A 7 31.40 -10.24 3.77
C ILE A 7 30.63 -10.82 2.58
N LEU A 8 29.97 -9.93 1.82
CA LEU A 8 29.10 -10.24 0.69
C LEU A 8 29.80 -9.78 -0.59
N THR A 9 30.19 -10.73 -1.45
CA THR A 9 30.89 -10.45 -2.71
C THR A 9 29.90 -10.03 -3.80
N PRO A 10 30.26 -9.10 -4.70
CA PRO A 10 29.52 -8.88 -5.94
C PRO A 10 29.39 -10.20 -6.72
N PRO A 11 28.25 -10.45 -7.39
CA PRO A 11 28.06 -11.68 -8.16
C PRO A 11 28.97 -11.71 -9.39
N GLU A 12 29.56 -12.88 -9.67
CA GLU A 12 30.38 -13.10 -10.86
C GLU A 12 29.51 -13.55 -12.04
N VAL A 13 29.35 -12.68 -13.03
CA VAL A 13 28.71 -13.02 -14.31
C VAL A 13 29.60 -14.00 -15.08
N LYS A 14 29.08 -15.19 -15.41
CA LYS A 14 29.89 -16.20 -16.11
C LYS A 14 30.31 -15.72 -17.50
N LYS A 15 31.54 -16.07 -17.89
CA LYS A 15 32.15 -15.69 -19.19
C LYS A 15 31.28 -16.03 -20.41
N TYR A 16 30.55 -17.15 -20.39
CA TYR A 16 29.67 -17.50 -21.51
C TYR A 16 28.45 -16.56 -21.66
N MET A 17 28.00 -15.93 -20.56
CA MET A 17 26.90 -14.97 -20.59
C MET A 17 27.35 -13.61 -21.12
N THR A 18 28.62 -13.23 -20.94
CA THR A 18 29.18 -11.98 -21.49
C THR A 18 29.59 -12.13 -22.96
N GLU A 19 30.12 -13.29 -23.36
CA GLU A 19 30.36 -13.63 -24.77
C GLU A 19 29.05 -13.75 -25.56
N GLY A 20 28.03 -14.34 -24.94
CA GLY A 20 26.66 -14.45 -25.43
C GLY A 20 26.38 -15.73 -26.22
N GLU A 21 25.12 -16.15 -26.19
CA GLU A 21 24.64 -17.37 -26.85
C GLU A 21 23.43 -17.06 -27.74
N ARG A 22 23.20 -17.89 -28.76
CA ARG A 22 22.12 -17.71 -29.72
C ARG A 22 20.80 -18.24 -29.18
N PHE A 23 19.76 -17.42 -29.31
CA PHE A 23 18.38 -17.76 -28.99
C PHE A 23 17.44 -17.28 -30.11
N ILE A 24 16.20 -17.76 -30.10
CA ILE A 24 15.10 -17.19 -30.86
C ILE A 24 14.17 -16.51 -29.85
N LYS A 25 14.10 -15.17 -29.85
CA LYS A 25 13.10 -14.41 -29.07
C LYS A 25 11.77 -14.52 -29.80
N TRP A 26 10.69 -14.79 -29.07
CA TRP A 26 9.35 -14.89 -29.65
C TRP A 26 8.28 -14.28 -28.74
N ASP A 27 7.13 -14.00 -29.35
CA ASP A 27 6.02 -13.32 -28.72
C ASP A 27 4.68 -13.78 -29.33
N ASP A 28 3.71 -14.17 -28.50
CA ASP A 28 2.42 -14.73 -28.94
C ASP A 28 1.51 -13.70 -29.63
N GLU A 29 1.57 -12.45 -29.18
CA GLU A 29 0.64 -11.37 -29.58
C GLU A 29 0.98 -10.86 -30.98
N SER A 30 2.27 -10.60 -31.22
CA SER A 30 2.80 -10.23 -32.53
C SER A 30 3.05 -11.44 -33.46
N ALA A 31 2.93 -12.67 -32.93
CA ALA A 31 3.19 -13.94 -33.63
C ALA A 31 4.59 -14.08 -34.24
N ASN A 32 5.56 -13.27 -33.80
CA ASN A 32 6.88 -13.18 -34.40
C ASN A 32 7.92 -14.06 -33.67
N ALA A 33 8.89 -14.56 -34.44
CA ALA A 33 10.05 -15.29 -33.95
C ALA A 33 11.33 -14.73 -34.58
N HIS A 34 12.19 -14.11 -33.77
CA HIS A 34 13.40 -13.42 -34.21
C HIS A 34 14.67 -14.06 -33.64
N PRO A 35 15.66 -14.44 -34.46
CA PRO A 35 16.96 -14.90 -33.97
C PRO A 35 17.74 -13.73 -33.37
N VAL A 36 18.21 -13.92 -32.14
CA VAL A 36 18.96 -12.93 -31.34
C VAL A 36 20.20 -13.55 -30.71
N ILE A 37 21.14 -12.71 -30.28
CA ILE A 37 22.23 -13.12 -29.38
C ILE A 37 21.97 -12.49 -28.01
N LEU A 38 21.72 -13.33 -27.01
CA LEU A 38 21.46 -12.92 -25.63
C LEU A 38 22.78 -12.77 -24.87
N ARG A 39 22.89 -11.71 -24.05
CA ARG A 39 24.09 -11.34 -23.27
C ARG A 39 23.74 -10.74 -21.92
N VAL A 40 24.66 -10.86 -20.97
CA VAL A 40 24.73 -10.07 -19.74
C VAL A 40 25.99 -9.21 -19.80
N ASP A 41 25.96 -7.97 -19.31
CA ASP A 41 27.17 -7.15 -19.25
C ASP A 41 28.14 -7.63 -18.14
N PRO A 42 29.46 -7.41 -18.24
CA PRO A 42 30.42 -7.94 -17.27
C PRO A 42 30.28 -7.46 -15.81
N LYS A 43 29.40 -6.49 -15.51
CA LYS A 43 29.10 -6.01 -14.16
C LYS A 43 27.69 -6.42 -13.66
N GLY A 44 26.93 -7.17 -14.47
CA GLY A 44 25.64 -7.74 -14.05
C GLY A 44 24.52 -6.71 -13.85
N PHE A 45 24.52 -5.64 -14.64
CA PHE A 45 23.50 -4.58 -14.57
C PHE A 45 22.35 -4.78 -15.57
N TYR A 46 22.65 -5.31 -16.76
CA TYR A 46 21.71 -5.49 -17.85
C TYR A 46 21.81 -6.87 -18.50
N LEU A 47 20.65 -7.50 -18.67
CA LEU A 47 20.43 -8.54 -19.68
C LEU A 47 20.05 -7.81 -20.96
N TYR A 48 20.70 -8.12 -22.09
CA TYR A 48 20.42 -7.46 -23.36
C TYR A 48 20.53 -8.46 -24.51
N TRP A 49 19.80 -8.20 -25.60
CA TRP A 49 19.86 -9.05 -26.79
C TRP A 49 19.96 -8.25 -28.06
N THR A 50 20.82 -8.71 -28.97
CA THR A 50 21.08 -8.08 -30.27
C THR A 50 20.31 -8.81 -31.36
N PHE A 51 19.47 -8.10 -32.11
CA PHE A 51 18.76 -8.59 -33.28
C PHE A 51 19.67 -8.62 -34.53
N GLN A 52 19.23 -9.32 -35.59
CA GLN A 52 19.91 -9.30 -36.89
C GLN A 52 19.97 -7.89 -37.52
N SER A 53 19.04 -6.99 -37.18
CA SER A 53 19.07 -5.56 -37.53
C SER A 53 20.20 -4.77 -36.87
N LYS A 54 20.96 -5.38 -35.94
CA LYS A 54 21.89 -4.76 -34.99
C LYS A 54 21.24 -3.87 -33.93
N GLU A 55 19.91 -3.85 -33.86
CA GLU A 55 19.19 -3.24 -32.75
C GLU A 55 19.44 -4.03 -31.45
N ILE A 56 19.41 -3.34 -30.31
CA ILE A 56 19.68 -3.91 -28.99
C ILE A 56 18.57 -3.48 -28.02
N GLU A 57 17.80 -4.45 -27.54
CA GLU A 57 16.88 -4.28 -26.42
C GLU A 57 17.59 -4.58 -25.09
N PHE A 58 17.20 -3.87 -24.03
CA PHE A 58 17.81 -3.94 -22.71
C PHE A 58 16.76 -4.21 -21.64
N LEU A 59 16.98 -5.24 -20.85
CA LEU A 59 16.26 -5.51 -19.62
C LEU A 59 17.17 -5.22 -18.42
N ASP A 60 16.64 -4.48 -17.44
CA ASP A 60 17.37 -4.21 -16.21
C ASP A 60 17.36 -5.46 -15.32
N ILE A 61 18.53 -5.93 -14.88
CA ILE A 61 18.63 -7.12 -14.04
C ILE A 61 17.89 -6.94 -12.70
N THR A 62 17.74 -5.70 -12.21
CA THR A 62 16.98 -5.43 -10.99
C THR A 62 15.46 -5.43 -11.18
N SER A 63 14.96 -5.53 -12.42
CA SER A 63 13.54 -5.72 -12.71
C SER A 63 13.17 -7.17 -13.03
N ILE A 64 14.15 -8.08 -13.10
CA ILE A 64 13.90 -9.53 -13.24
C ILE A 64 13.36 -10.07 -11.91
N ARG A 65 12.33 -10.91 -12.01
CA ARG A 65 11.61 -11.51 -10.88
C ARG A 65 11.71 -13.03 -10.88
N ASP A 66 11.75 -13.64 -12.06
CA ASP A 66 11.83 -15.09 -12.23
C ASP A 66 12.46 -15.46 -13.56
N THR A 67 12.98 -16.69 -13.65
CA THR A 67 13.34 -17.35 -14.91
C THR A 67 12.80 -18.77 -14.91
N ARG A 68 12.16 -19.17 -16.01
CA ARG A 68 11.45 -20.45 -16.13
C ARG A 68 11.91 -21.23 -17.35
N VAL A 69 11.94 -22.54 -17.20
CA VAL A 69 12.39 -23.52 -18.21
C VAL A 69 11.52 -24.77 -18.12
N GLY A 70 11.61 -25.67 -19.12
CA GLY A 70 10.78 -26.87 -19.14
C GLY A 70 9.29 -26.54 -19.17
N LYS A 71 8.49 -27.32 -18.43
CA LYS A 71 7.03 -27.16 -18.36
C LYS A 71 6.55 -25.83 -17.74
N PHE A 72 7.43 -25.08 -17.09
CA PHE A 72 7.11 -23.85 -16.38
C PHE A 72 7.30 -22.58 -17.22
N ALA A 73 8.01 -22.68 -18.35
CA ALA A 73 8.13 -21.57 -19.29
C ALA A 73 6.83 -21.37 -20.10
N LYS A 74 6.61 -20.16 -20.62
CA LYS A 74 5.40 -19.83 -21.40
C LYS A 74 5.40 -20.64 -22.70
N ILE A 75 4.43 -21.52 -22.92
CA ILE A 75 4.35 -22.30 -24.17
C ILE A 75 3.61 -21.48 -25.24
N PRO A 76 4.12 -21.36 -26.49
CA PRO A 76 3.44 -20.68 -27.58
C PRO A 76 2.02 -21.21 -27.83
N LYS A 77 1.06 -20.28 -27.86
CA LYS A 77 -0.34 -20.53 -28.20
C LYS A 77 -0.61 -20.28 -29.69
N ASN A 78 0.10 -19.34 -30.31
CA ASN A 78 -0.10 -18.99 -31.71
C ASN A 78 0.32 -20.13 -32.67
N HIS A 79 -0.57 -20.57 -33.57
CA HIS A 79 -0.33 -21.68 -34.50
C HIS A 79 0.97 -21.54 -35.30
N LYS A 80 1.28 -20.34 -35.81
CA LYS A 80 2.50 -20.07 -36.59
C LYS A 80 3.77 -20.34 -35.78
N LEU A 81 3.76 -20.00 -34.49
CA LEU A 81 4.87 -20.27 -33.58
C LEU A 81 4.97 -21.75 -33.24
N ARG A 82 3.83 -22.44 -33.09
CA ARG A 82 3.81 -23.90 -32.90
C ARG A 82 4.42 -24.64 -34.08
N GLU A 83 4.12 -24.22 -35.31
CA GLU A 83 4.75 -24.74 -36.54
C GLU A 83 6.26 -24.45 -36.57
N VAL A 84 6.68 -23.19 -36.36
CA VAL A 84 8.09 -22.77 -36.33
C VAL A 84 8.91 -23.56 -35.31
N PHE A 85 8.33 -23.87 -34.15
CA PHE A 85 8.98 -24.64 -33.09
C PHE A 85 8.66 -26.15 -33.12
N ASN A 86 7.94 -26.63 -34.14
CA ASN A 86 7.51 -28.03 -34.33
C ASN A 86 6.78 -28.63 -33.11
N LEU A 87 6.01 -27.82 -32.36
CA LEU A 87 5.41 -28.21 -31.07
C LEU A 87 4.45 -29.41 -31.14
N ASP A 88 3.81 -29.60 -32.29
CA ASP A 88 2.82 -30.66 -32.51
C ASP A 88 3.43 -31.95 -33.10
N PHE A 89 4.77 -32.07 -33.15
CA PHE A 89 5.49 -33.28 -33.55
C PHE A 89 5.95 -34.11 -32.32
N PRO A 90 5.79 -35.45 -32.33
CA PRO A 90 5.94 -36.28 -31.13
C PRO A 90 7.36 -36.40 -30.55
N ASN A 91 8.40 -36.09 -31.34
CA ASN A 91 9.81 -36.20 -30.91
C ASN A 91 10.45 -34.82 -30.58
N ASN A 92 9.66 -33.83 -30.16
CA ASN A 92 10.17 -32.48 -29.95
C ASN A 92 10.91 -32.29 -28.61
N ASN A 93 12.11 -31.71 -28.66
CA ASN A 93 12.95 -31.36 -27.50
C ASN A 93 12.78 -29.90 -27.02
N PHE A 94 11.76 -29.17 -27.48
CA PHE A 94 11.48 -27.76 -27.15
C PHE A 94 11.55 -27.42 -25.64
N LEU A 95 10.99 -28.26 -24.77
CA LEU A 95 11.01 -28.03 -23.33
C LEU A 95 12.42 -28.01 -22.73
N HIS A 96 13.39 -28.68 -23.36
CA HIS A 96 14.82 -28.66 -22.98
C HIS A 96 15.58 -27.44 -23.53
N LYS A 97 14.91 -26.56 -24.29
CA LYS A 97 15.47 -25.40 -24.98
C LYS A 97 14.81 -24.06 -24.62
N ILE A 98 13.60 -24.09 -24.09
CA ILE A 98 12.86 -22.87 -23.75
C ILE A 98 13.41 -22.18 -22.49
N LEU A 99 13.42 -20.84 -22.53
CA LEU A 99 13.69 -19.93 -21.42
C LEU A 99 12.66 -18.78 -21.44
N THR A 100 11.90 -18.59 -20.36
CA THR A 100 11.09 -17.38 -20.14
C THR A 100 11.73 -16.58 -19.01
N VAL A 101 12.04 -15.31 -19.25
CA VAL A 101 12.47 -14.34 -18.22
C VAL A 101 11.28 -13.45 -17.87
N VAL A 102 10.89 -13.43 -16.60
CA VAL A 102 9.76 -12.63 -16.09
C VAL A 102 10.30 -11.38 -15.42
N SER A 103 9.76 -10.22 -15.77
CA SER A 103 10.22 -8.92 -15.26
C SER A 103 9.10 -7.92 -15.10
N GLY A 104 9.14 -7.08 -14.07
CA GLY A 104 8.10 -6.08 -13.83
C GLY A 104 8.44 -5.09 -12.72
N PRO A 105 7.89 -3.85 -12.73
CA PRO A 105 8.08 -2.90 -11.64
C PRO A 105 7.54 -3.44 -10.31
N ASP A 106 6.37 -4.09 -10.32
CA ASP A 106 5.72 -4.72 -9.18
C ASP A 106 5.32 -6.18 -9.48
N MET A 107 4.49 -6.79 -8.63
CA MET A 107 4.09 -8.21 -8.74
C MET A 107 2.90 -8.45 -9.67
N VAL A 108 2.23 -7.38 -10.13
CA VAL A 108 1.02 -7.43 -10.96
C VAL A 108 1.36 -7.05 -12.40
N ASP A 109 2.11 -5.95 -12.61
CA ASP A 109 2.58 -5.53 -13.94
C ASP A 109 3.81 -6.36 -14.35
N LEU A 110 3.59 -7.42 -15.15
CA LEU A 110 4.60 -8.41 -15.52
C LEU A 110 4.75 -8.53 -17.05
N THR A 111 5.97 -8.28 -17.53
CA THR A 111 6.41 -8.58 -18.90
C THR A 111 7.11 -9.95 -18.96
N PHE A 112 6.76 -10.76 -19.96
CA PHE A 112 7.30 -12.12 -20.17
C PHE A 112 8.18 -12.19 -21.42
N HIS A 113 9.50 -12.21 -21.27
CA HIS A 113 10.45 -12.30 -22.38
C HIS A 113 10.76 -13.76 -22.68
N ASN A 114 10.31 -14.26 -23.83
CA ASN A 114 10.37 -15.68 -24.17
C ASN A 114 11.44 -15.96 -25.23
N PHE A 115 12.26 -16.97 -24.98
CA PHE A 115 13.42 -17.35 -25.77
C PHE A 115 13.47 -18.87 -25.96
N VAL A 116 14.04 -19.32 -27.08
CA VAL A 116 14.34 -20.74 -27.35
C VAL A 116 15.80 -20.88 -27.77
N SER A 117 16.60 -21.68 -27.06
CA SER A 117 17.99 -21.93 -27.42
C SER A 117 18.12 -22.96 -28.54
N TYR A 118 19.14 -22.81 -29.39
CA TYR A 118 19.42 -23.80 -30.46
C TYR A 118 19.91 -25.15 -29.90
N LYS A 119 20.60 -25.11 -28.76
CA LYS A 119 21.13 -26.27 -28.02
C LYS A 119 20.23 -26.60 -26.84
N GLU A 120 20.13 -27.86 -26.47
CA GLU A 120 19.46 -28.31 -25.24
C GLU A 120 20.24 -27.85 -23.99
N ASN A 121 19.54 -27.74 -22.86
CA ASN A 121 20.03 -27.34 -21.53
C ASN A 121 20.65 -25.93 -21.42
N VAL A 122 20.94 -25.25 -22.52
CA VAL A 122 21.38 -23.84 -22.53
C VAL A 122 20.35 -22.94 -21.84
N GLY A 123 19.06 -23.07 -22.16
CA GLY A 123 18.00 -22.32 -21.47
C GLY A 123 18.01 -22.53 -19.95
N LYS A 124 18.28 -23.76 -19.49
CA LYS A 124 18.42 -24.09 -18.06
C LYS A 124 19.62 -23.41 -17.42
N ASN A 125 20.82 -23.59 -17.99
CA ASN A 125 22.03 -22.98 -17.43
C ASN A 125 21.91 -21.44 -17.36
N TRP A 126 21.29 -20.83 -18.36
CA TRP A 126 21.00 -19.39 -18.37
C TRP A 126 19.95 -18.96 -17.33
N ALA A 127 18.97 -19.80 -16.99
CA ALA A 127 18.01 -19.54 -15.93
C ALA A 127 18.68 -19.63 -14.54
N ASP A 128 19.36 -20.75 -14.27
CA ASP A 128 19.95 -21.04 -12.98
C ASP A 128 21.03 -19.99 -12.61
N ASP A 129 22.01 -19.73 -13.49
CA ASP A 129 23.07 -18.74 -13.25
C ASP A 129 22.53 -17.29 -13.20
N MET A 130 21.44 -16.98 -13.91
CA MET A 130 20.82 -15.64 -13.86
C MET A 130 20.11 -15.41 -12.52
N MET A 131 19.38 -16.40 -12.02
CA MET A 131 18.72 -16.28 -10.73
C MET A 131 19.73 -16.21 -9.58
N ASP A 132 20.88 -16.89 -9.66
CA ASP A 132 21.92 -16.81 -8.64
C ASP A 132 22.49 -15.38 -8.46
N PHE A 133 22.63 -14.59 -9.53
CA PHE A 133 22.98 -13.18 -9.38
C PHE A 133 21.79 -12.27 -9.08
N VAL A 134 20.59 -12.52 -9.64
CA VAL A 134 19.37 -11.75 -9.30
C VAL A 134 19.04 -11.87 -7.81
N ARG A 135 19.22 -13.06 -7.21
CA ARG A 135 19.05 -13.31 -5.76
C ARG A 135 20.06 -12.57 -4.88
N ASN A 136 21.19 -12.11 -5.42
CA ASN A 136 22.30 -11.59 -4.63
C ASN A 136 21.94 -10.22 -4.00
N PRO A 137 21.88 -10.09 -2.66
CA PRO A 137 21.47 -8.85 -1.99
C PRO A 137 22.36 -7.64 -2.31
N PHE A 138 23.58 -7.83 -2.81
CA PHE A 138 24.47 -6.75 -3.25
C PHE A 138 23.88 -5.92 -4.38
N ILE A 139 23.11 -6.52 -5.29
CA ILE A 139 22.59 -5.83 -6.48
C ILE A 139 21.59 -4.74 -6.06
N TYR A 140 20.61 -5.09 -5.23
CA TYR A 140 19.59 -4.14 -4.78
C TYR A 140 20.13 -3.13 -3.77
N ASN A 141 21.12 -3.52 -2.96
CA ASN A 141 21.74 -2.69 -1.91
C ASN A 141 23.09 -2.11 -2.36
N ALA A 142 23.28 -1.94 -3.67
CA ALA A 142 24.52 -1.45 -4.27
C ALA A 142 24.84 0.00 -3.87
N SER A 143 26.12 0.37 -3.93
CA SER A 143 26.55 1.73 -3.62
C SER A 143 26.02 2.75 -4.63
N ARG A 144 25.90 4.03 -4.24
CA ARG A 144 25.50 5.10 -5.17
C ARG A 144 26.47 5.20 -6.35
N TYR A 145 27.75 4.94 -6.12
CA TYR A 145 28.80 4.82 -7.14
C TYR A 145 28.43 3.75 -8.18
N THR A 146 28.03 2.55 -7.74
CA THR A 146 27.63 1.44 -8.62
C THR A 146 26.42 1.82 -9.50
N PHE A 147 25.43 2.52 -8.95
CA PHE A 147 24.29 3.01 -9.73
C PHE A 147 24.64 4.10 -10.76
N LEU A 148 25.70 4.88 -10.53
CA LEU A 148 26.23 5.82 -11.53
C LEU A 148 27.03 5.09 -12.61
N GLU A 149 27.86 4.11 -12.22
CA GLU A 149 28.60 3.24 -13.12
C GLU A 149 27.69 2.45 -14.07
N LYS A 150 26.54 1.97 -13.57
CA LYS A 150 25.47 1.35 -14.36
C LYS A 150 24.96 2.22 -15.51
N ILE A 151 24.84 3.53 -15.29
CA ILE A 151 24.45 4.48 -16.35
C ILE A 151 25.54 4.56 -17.44
N LEU A 152 26.82 4.60 -17.06
CA LEU A 152 27.93 4.59 -18.02
C LEU A 152 27.96 3.30 -18.85
N VAL A 153 27.73 2.14 -18.23
CA VAL A 153 27.63 0.85 -18.95
C VAL A 153 26.50 0.90 -19.98
N LYS A 154 25.29 1.36 -19.61
CA LYS A 154 24.17 1.51 -20.55
C LYS A 154 24.51 2.42 -21.73
N LEU A 155 25.13 3.57 -21.47
CA LEU A 155 25.56 4.51 -22.52
C LEU A 155 26.61 3.90 -23.47
N LYS A 156 27.55 3.09 -22.95
CA LYS A 156 28.56 2.40 -23.79
C LYS A 156 28.01 1.23 -24.61
N LEU A 157 26.91 0.61 -24.18
CA LEU A 157 26.24 -0.46 -24.95
C LEU A 157 25.26 0.09 -26.00
N GLN A 158 24.67 1.27 -25.78
CA GLN A 158 23.72 1.90 -26.71
C GLN A 158 24.40 2.75 -27.79
N LEU A 159 25.12 2.09 -28.71
CA LEU A 159 25.85 2.73 -29.83
C LEU A 159 24.96 2.95 -31.07
N ASN A 160 25.36 3.89 -31.95
CA ASN A 160 24.80 4.02 -33.30
C ASN A 160 25.49 3.07 -34.32
N ALA A 161 25.05 3.12 -35.58
CA ALA A 161 25.62 2.33 -36.67
C ALA A 161 27.12 2.59 -36.90
N GLU A 162 27.59 3.79 -36.53
CA GLU A 162 28.98 4.24 -36.58
C GLU A 162 29.82 3.81 -35.37
N GLY A 163 29.26 3.05 -34.42
CA GLY A 163 29.96 2.54 -33.24
C GLY A 163 30.20 3.57 -32.13
N LYS A 164 29.43 4.67 -32.12
CA LYS A 164 29.57 5.81 -31.20
C LYS A 164 28.38 5.94 -30.25
N ILE A 165 28.64 6.46 -29.05
CA ILE A 165 27.63 6.82 -28.05
C ILE A 165 26.85 8.04 -28.58
N PRO A 166 25.55 7.93 -28.89
CA PRO A 166 24.78 9.05 -29.42
C PRO A 166 24.49 10.08 -28.31
N VAL A 167 24.81 11.35 -28.53
CA VAL A 167 24.59 12.39 -27.49
C VAL A 167 23.09 12.55 -27.18
N LYS A 168 22.19 12.25 -28.13
CA LYS A 168 20.73 12.11 -27.86
C LYS A 168 20.41 11.17 -26.69
N ASN A 169 21.16 10.07 -26.49
CA ASN A 169 20.92 9.11 -25.42
C ASN A 169 21.34 9.71 -24.05
N ILE A 170 22.39 10.53 -24.02
CA ILE A 170 22.82 11.27 -22.83
C ILE A 170 21.74 12.30 -22.45
N PHE A 171 21.16 13.01 -23.41
CA PHE A 171 20.02 13.92 -23.17
C PHE A 171 18.76 13.20 -22.67
N GLN A 172 18.49 11.98 -23.13
CA GLN A 172 17.37 11.17 -22.64
C GLN A 172 17.61 10.65 -21.21
N MET A 173 18.87 10.37 -20.85
CA MET A 173 19.26 9.93 -19.50
C MET A 173 19.20 11.07 -18.47
N PHE A 174 19.45 12.31 -18.90
CA PHE A 174 19.48 13.50 -18.04
C PHE A 174 18.53 14.61 -18.56
N PRO A 175 17.20 14.35 -18.60
CA PRO A 175 16.25 15.21 -19.30
C PRO A 175 15.94 16.53 -18.60
N ALA A 176 16.30 16.69 -17.32
CA ALA A 176 15.89 17.80 -16.48
C ALA A 176 16.50 19.17 -16.87
N ASP A 177 17.69 19.19 -17.48
CA ASP A 177 18.34 20.44 -17.92
C ASP A 177 19.28 20.18 -19.12
N ARG A 178 18.73 20.29 -20.33
CA ARG A 178 19.48 20.09 -21.58
C ARG A 178 20.72 20.99 -21.67
N LYS A 179 20.61 22.27 -21.28
CA LYS A 179 21.71 23.25 -21.40
C LYS A 179 22.86 22.91 -20.46
N ARG A 180 22.56 22.37 -19.29
CA ARG A 180 23.58 21.90 -18.33
C ARG A 180 24.27 20.62 -18.81
N VAL A 181 23.56 19.73 -19.51
CA VAL A 181 24.20 18.58 -20.19
C VAL A 181 25.13 19.05 -21.32
N GLU A 182 24.71 20.01 -22.15
CA GLU A 182 25.56 20.63 -23.18
C GLU A 182 26.83 21.26 -22.55
N ALA A 183 26.66 22.07 -21.50
CA ALA A 183 27.77 22.69 -20.78
C ALA A 183 28.71 21.67 -20.12
N ALA A 184 28.20 20.60 -19.51
CA ALA A 184 29.00 19.56 -18.86
C ALA A 184 29.78 18.69 -19.86
N LEU A 185 29.22 18.43 -21.05
CA LEU A 185 29.93 17.78 -22.15
C LEU A 185 31.06 18.68 -22.68
N SER A 186 30.76 19.97 -22.91
CA SER A 186 31.73 20.98 -23.34
C SER A 186 32.90 21.14 -22.34
N ALA A 187 32.60 21.15 -21.04
CA ALA A 187 33.60 21.19 -19.96
C ALA A 187 34.50 19.93 -19.91
N CYS A 188 34.06 18.82 -20.50
CA CYS A 188 34.84 17.59 -20.67
C CYS A 188 35.49 17.47 -22.07
N HIS A 189 35.39 18.52 -22.89
CA HIS A 189 35.83 18.56 -24.29
C HIS A 189 35.14 17.54 -25.21
N LEU A 190 33.90 17.18 -24.90
CA LEU A 190 33.09 16.20 -25.63
C LEU A 190 32.11 16.87 -26.62
N PRO A 191 31.70 16.16 -27.70
CA PRO A 191 30.61 16.59 -28.56
C PRO A 191 29.31 16.84 -27.79
N GLN A 192 28.60 17.93 -28.14
CA GLN A 192 27.40 18.41 -27.42
C GLN A 192 26.15 18.55 -28.32
N GLY A 193 26.29 18.44 -29.65
CA GLY A 193 25.17 18.51 -30.58
C GLY A 193 24.24 17.30 -30.43
N LYS A 194 22.92 17.50 -30.60
CA LYS A 194 21.90 16.45 -30.41
C LYS A 194 22.17 15.19 -31.24
N ASN A 195 22.74 15.34 -32.43
CA ASN A 195 22.96 14.28 -33.41
C ASN A 195 24.42 13.80 -33.44
N ASP A 196 25.28 14.31 -32.55
CA ASP A 196 26.69 13.95 -32.48
C ASP A 196 26.85 12.55 -31.87
N GLY A 197 28.02 11.94 -32.10
CA GLY A 197 28.41 10.66 -31.49
C GLY A 197 29.81 10.73 -30.87
N ILE A 198 29.93 10.29 -29.62
CA ILE A 198 31.18 10.21 -28.86
C ILE A 198 31.79 8.82 -29.04
N ASN A 199 33.11 8.70 -29.31
CA ASN A 199 33.72 7.37 -29.39
C ASN A 199 33.78 6.75 -27.96
N PRO A 200 33.53 5.44 -27.77
CA PRO A 200 33.51 4.85 -26.42
C PRO A 200 34.82 5.02 -25.63
N GLU A 201 35.95 5.12 -26.31
CA GLU A 201 37.28 5.33 -25.70
C GLU A 201 37.51 6.77 -25.22
N ASP A 202 36.84 7.76 -25.82
CA ASP A 202 36.90 9.17 -25.39
C ASP A 202 36.04 9.43 -24.14
N PHE A 203 35.20 8.45 -23.75
CA PHE A 203 34.33 8.51 -22.58
C PHE A 203 34.68 7.45 -21.52
N PRO A 204 35.92 7.39 -21.00
CA PRO A 204 36.29 6.49 -19.91
C PRO A 204 35.66 6.95 -18.58
N GLU A 205 35.68 6.08 -17.58
CA GLU A 205 35.08 6.33 -16.26
C GLU A 205 35.56 7.64 -15.61
N LYS A 206 36.84 8.01 -15.79
CA LYS A 206 37.39 9.27 -15.28
C LYS A 206 36.72 10.50 -15.91
N VAL A 207 36.49 10.49 -17.23
CA VAL A 207 35.81 11.59 -17.93
C VAL A 207 34.32 11.60 -17.56
N TYR A 208 33.69 10.44 -17.41
CA TYR A 208 32.31 10.34 -16.94
C TYR A 208 32.12 10.91 -15.52
N LYS A 209 33.07 10.67 -14.61
CA LYS A 209 33.11 11.31 -13.28
C LYS A 209 33.17 12.83 -13.37
N THR A 210 34.11 13.37 -14.16
CA THR A 210 34.22 14.83 -14.39
C THR A 210 32.96 15.41 -15.03
N PHE A 211 32.32 14.70 -15.96
CA PHE A 211 31.03 15.07 -16.54
C PHE A 211 29.92 15.14 -15.48
N LEU A 212 29.81 14.15 -14.59
CA LEU A 212 28.82 14.16 -13.51
C LEU A 212 29.01 15.32 -12.52
N ILE A 213 30.26 15.66 -12.16
CA ILE A 213 30.57 16.79 -11.27
C ILE A 213 30.18 18.12 -11.91
N ASN A 214 30.45 18.31 -13.21
CA ASN A 214 30.03 19.52 -13.94
C ASN A 214 28.50 19.57 -14.16
N LEU A 215 27.86 18.41 -14.35
CA LEU A 215 26.40 18.31 -14.52
C LEU A 215 25.65 18.57 -13.20
N CYS A 216 26.21 18.16 -12.06
CA CYS A 216 25.58 18.27 -10.75
C CYS A 216 26.60 18.71 -9.66
N PRO A 217 26.92 20.01 -9.59
CA PRO A 217 27.72 20.57 -8.49
C PRO A 217 27.09 20.30 -7.12
N ARG A 218 27.92 20.13 -6.08
CA ARG A 218 27.52 19.65 -4.75
C ARG A 218 27.91 20.61 -3.61
N PRO A 219 27.31 21.81 -3.56
CA PRO A 219 27.60 22.79 -2.51
C PRO A 219 27.27 22.27 -1.10
N ASP A 220 26.36 21.29 -0.99
CA ASP A 220 26.04 20.58 0.24
C ASP A 220 27.21 19.71 0.75
N ILE A 221 28.01 19.15 -0.15
CA ILE A 221 29.24 18.41 0.21
C ILE A 221 30.38 19.39 0.50
N ASP A 222 30.46 20.53 -0.20
CA ASP A 222 31.42 21.61 0.09
C ASP A 222 31.20 22.22 1.49
N GLU A 223 29.94 22.40 1.91
CA GLU A 223 29.60 22.83 3.28
C GLU A 223 30.04 21.79 4.33
N ILE A 224 29.73 20.51 4.12
CA ILE A 224 30.20 19.43 5.00
C ILE A 224 31.73 19.41 5.08
N PHE A 225 32.42 19.50 3.94
CA PHE A 225 33.87 19.49 3.84
C PHE A 225 34.52 20.65 4.60
N THR A 226 33.99 21.88 4.42
CA THR A 226 34.50 23.08 5.08
C THR A 226 34.17 23.13 6.58
N SER A 227 32.99 22.64 7.00
CA SER A 227 32.60 22.57 8.42
C SER A 227 33.57 21.77 9.29
N HIS A 228 34.26 20.79 8.70
CA HIS A 228 35.26 19.97 9.35
C HIS A 228 36.68 20.59 9.37
N HIS A 229 36.88 21.79 8.80
CA HIS A 229 38.20 22.40 8.64
C HIS A 229 38.28 23.85 9.16
N SER A 230 38.84 24.04 10.37
CA SER A 230 38.93 25.32 11.09
C SER A 230 39.71 26.47 10.43
N LYS A 231 40.38 26.23 9.29
CA LYS A 231 41.04 27.27 8.46
C LYS A 231 40.74 27.12 6.95
N ALA A 232 39.54 26.64 6.58
CA ALA A 232 39.02 26.52 5.20
C ALA A 232 40.07 26.16 4.10
N LYS A 233 40.82 25.05 4.28
CA LYS A 233 41.78 24.59 3.26
C LYS A 233 41.06 23.84 2.13
N PRO A 234 41.59 23.86 0.89
CA PRO A 234 41.05 23.10 -0.24
C PRO A 234 41.32 21.58 -0.17
N TYR A 235 41.78 21.06 0.97
CA TYR A 235 42.05 19.64 1.18
C TYR A 235 41.77 19.22 2.64
N MET A 236 41.33 17.98 2.81
CA MET A 236 41.20 17.26 4.07
C MET A 236 42.40 16.32 4.22
N THR A 237 43.07 16.28 5.38
CA THR A 237 44.21 15.36 5.61
C THR A 237 43.74 13.97 6.05
N LYS A 238 44.61 12.96 5.93
CA LYS A 238 44.44 11.60 6.49
C LYS A 238 43.83 11.62 7.90
N ASP A 239 44.34 12.48 8.79
CA ASP A 239 43.86 12.57 10.18
C ASP A 239 42.49 13.24 10.32
N HIS A 240 42.21 14.27 9.50
CA HIS A 240 40.88 14.89 9.46
C HIS A 240 39.82 13.89 8.97
N LEU A 241 40.12 13.12 7.91
CA LEU A 241 39.22 12.09 7.37
C LEU A 241 39.06 10.92 8.35
N THR A 242 40.14 10.50 9.02
CA THR A 242 40.09 9.49 10.10
C THR A 242 39.19 9.95 11.24
N LYS A 243 39.28 11.23 11.64
CA LYS A 243 38.43 11.84 12.67
C LYS A 243 36.97 11.97 12.19
N PHE A 244 36.73 12.27 10.92
CA PHE A 244 35.39 12.31 10.32
C PHE A 244 34.72 10.94 10.38
N ILE A 245 35.35 9.90 9.81
CA ILE A 245 34.83 8.52 9.78
C ILE A 245 34.50 8.06 11.21
N ASN A 246 35.46 8.18 12.14
CA ASN A 246 35.30 7.66 13.50
C ASN A 246 34.39 8.49 14.42
N LYS A 247 34.00 9.73 14.06
CA LYS A 247 33.13 10.59 14.89
C LYS A 247 31.83 11.06 14.24
N LYS A 248 31.62 10.81 12.95
CA LYS A 248 30.40 11.18 12.21
C LYS A 248 29.74 10.00 11.49
N GLN A 249 30.50 9.14 10.84
CA GLN A 249 29.94 7.96 10.15
C GLN A 249 29.84 6.72 11.05
N ARG A 250 30.66 6.60 12.09
CA ARG A 250 30.56 5.52 13.08
C ARG A 250 29.33 5.70 13.98
N ASN A 251 28.47 4.68 14.02
CA ASN A 251 27.42 4.55 15.04
C ASN A 251 28.04 4.34 16.44
N SER A 252 27.71 5.23 17.38
CA SER A 252 28.27 5.27 18.74
C SER A 252 27.89 4.09 19.64
N HIS A 253 26.89 3.28 19.26
CA HIS A 253 26.47 2.10 20.02
C HIS A 253 27.22 0.81 19.61
N LEU A 254 28.11 0.87 18.60
CA LEU A 254 28.89 -0.28 18.18
C LEU A 254 30.07 -0.52 19.14
N ASN A 255 30.23 -1.79 19.54
CA ASN A 255 31.35 -2.21 20.39
C ASN A 255 32.70 -2.05 19.65
N ASP A 256 33.64 -1.32 20.26
CA ASP A 256 34.96 -1.01 19.68
C ASP A 256 35.88 -2.24 19.50
N THR A 257 35.64 -3.35 20.21
CA THR A 257 36.41 -4.59 20.02
C THR A 257 35.90 -5.39 18.82
N LEU A 258 34.57 -5.53 18.67
CA LEU A 258 33.94 -6.28 17.57
C LEU A 258 33.93 -5.54 16.23
N PHE A 259 33.95 -4.21 16.28
CA PHE A 259 33.94 -3.29 15.16
C PHE A 259 34.99 -2.19 15.39
N PRO A 260 36.29 -2.46 15.23
CA PRO A 260 37.34 -1.49 15.56
C PRO A 260 37.26 -0.20 14.72
N PRO A 261 37.63 0.96 15.30
CA PRO A 261 37.67 2.23 14.56
C PRO A 261 38.68 2.20 13.42
N ALA A 262 38.44 3.02 12.40
CA ALA A 262 39.33 3.15 11.25
C ALA A 262 40.70 3.69 11.69
N LYS A 263 41.76 2.92 11.45
CA LYS A 263 43.15 3.36 11.63
C LYS A 263 43.57 4.28 10.48
N PRO A 264 44.46 5.27 10.70
CA PRO A 264 44.87 6.21 9.65
C PRO A 264 45.36 5.52 8.37
N ASP A 265 46.03 4.38 8.47
CA ASP A 265 46.63 3.70 7.31
C ASP A 265 45.59 2.96 6.46
N ARG A 266 44.44 2.58 7.05
CA ARG A 266 43.26 2.16 6.26
C ARG A 266 42.61 3.35 5.56
N VAL A 267 42.65 4.53 6.18
CA VAL A 267 42.10 5.77 5.61
C VAL A 267 42.99 6.31 4.47
N GLN A 268 44.30 6.05 4.50
CA GLN A 268 45.19 6.30 3.35
C GLN A 268 44.73 5.51 2.11
N GLY A 269 44.39 4.23 2.26
CA GLY A 269 43.85 3.41 1.16
C GLY A 269 42.50 3.92 0.62
N LEU A 270 41.68 4.59 1.45
CA LEU A 270 40.46 5.28 0.98
C LEU A 270 40.80 6.53 0.16
N ILE A 271 41.83 7.29 0.53
CA ILE A 271 42.31 8.43 -0.26
C ILE A 271 42.85 7.93 -1.61
N GLU A 272 43.68 6.89 -1.62
CA GLU A 272 44.20 6.25 -2.84
C GLU A 272 43.10 5.73 -3.77
N LYS A 273 41.97 5.29 -3.22
CA LYS A 273 40.79 4.80 -3.99
C LYS A 273 39.93 5.92 -4.57
N TYR A 274 39.80 7.07 -3.87
CA TYR A 274 38.79 8.08 -4.18
C TYR A 274 39.30 9.45 -4.65
N GLU A 275 40.57 9.79 -4.39
CA GLU A 275 41.12 11.08 -4.78
C GLU A 275 41.52 11.11 -6.27
N PRO A 276 41.02 12.06 -7.08
CA PRO A 276 41.37 12.13 -8.51
C PRO A 276 42.78 12.67 -8.79
N SER A 277 43.41 13.36 -7.83
CA SER A 277 44.74 13.99 -7.98
C SER A 277 45.86 13.17 -7.35
N GLY A 278 46.76 12.63 -8.19
CA GLY A 278 47.94 11.89 -7.72
C GLY A 278 48.86 12.66 -6.78
N MET A 279 48.94 14.00 -6.91
CA MET A 279 49.68 14.85 -5.98
C MET A 279 49.03 14.88 -4.58
N ASN A 280 47.70 14.82 -4.50
CA ASN A 280 46.98 14.81 -3.24
C ASN A 280 47.07 13.41 -2.58
N ILE A 281 46.96 12.33 -3.37
CA ILE A 281 47.23 10.95 -2.92
C ILE A 281 48.60 10.84 -2.23
N GLN A 282 49.67 11.28 -2.91
CA GLN A 282 51.04 11.26 -2.39
C GLN A 282 51.23 12.09 -1.10
N ARG A 283 50.32 13.04 -0.82
CA ARG A 283 50.35 13.90 0.36
C ARG A 283 49.39 13.44 1.46
N GLY A 284 48.67 12.33 1.28
CA GLY A 284 47.62 11.89 2.21
C GLY A 284 46.49 12.92 2.34
N GLN A 285 46.07 13.49 1.22
CA GLN A 285 45.09 14.58 1.12
C GLN A 285 43.91 14.17 0.24
N LEU A 286 42.68 14.48 0.69
CA LEU A 286 41.43 14.32 -0.05
C LEU A 286 40.87 15.70 -0.43
N SER A 287 40.48 15.86 -1.68
CA SER A 287 39.79 17.03 -2.23
C SER A 287 38.27 16.98 -1.97
N PRO A 288 37.53 18.08 -2.21
CA PRO A 288 36.06 18.04 -2.21
C PRO A 288 35.50 17.02 -3.21
N GLU A 289 36.09 16.89 -4.41
CA GLU A 289 35.69 15.86 -5.39
C GLU A 289 35.92 14.44 -4.85
N GLY A 290 37.10 14.18 -4.25
CA GLY A 290 37.38 12.91 -3.60
C GLY A 290 36.39 12.59 -2.46
N MET A 291 35.90 13.62 -1.76
CA MET A 291 34.83 13.47 -0.76
C MET A 291 33.49 13.07 -1.38
N VAL A 292 33.12 13.62 -2.55
CA VAL A 292 31.90 13.19 -3.28
C VAL A 292 31.98 11.70 -3.62
N TRP A 293 33.11 11.24 -4.16
CA TRP A 293 33.29 9.84 -4.55
C TRP A 293 33.37 8.88 -3.36
N PHE A 294 34.03 9.27 -2.27
CA PHE A 294 34.02 8.52 -1.00
C PHE A 294 32.61 8.37 -0.43
N LEU A 295 31.83 9.46 -0.34
CA LEU A 295 30.47 9.43 0.21
C LEU A 295 29.50 8.58 -0.64
N CYS A 296 29.78 8.43 -1.93
CA CYS A 296 29.02 7.57 -2.84
C CYS A 296 29.48 6.09 -2.84
N GLY A 297 30.63 5.78 -2.24
CA GLY A 297 31.26 4.46 -2.26
C GLY A 297 30.63 3.42 -1.31
N PRO A 298 30.89 2.12 -1.51
CA PRO A 298 30.34 1.05 -0.66
C PRO A 298 30.81 1.13 0.79
N GLU A 299 32.00 1.68 1.08
CA GLU A 299 32.49 1.92 2.44
C GLU A 299 31.69 2.97 3.22
N ASN A 300 30.81 3.74 2.54
CA ASN A 300 29.90 4.71 3.13
C ASN A 300 28.42 4.30 2.89
N SER A 301 28.15 2.99 2.73
CA SER A 301 26.80 2.44 2.66
C SER A 301 25.98 2.70 3.93
N ILE A 302 24.70 3.06 3.76
CA ILE A 302 23.75 3.21 4.86
C ILE A 302 23.34 1.86 5.48
N ILE A 303 23.44 0.76 4.71
CA ILE A 303 23.16 -0.60 5.19
C ILE A 303 24.48 -1.33 5.47
N SER A 304 24.59 -1.88 6.68
CA SER A 304 25.73 -2.69 7.12
C SER A 304 25.67 -4.06 6.44
N GLN A 305 26.72 -4.45 5.72
CA GLN A 305 26.72 -5.65 4.86
C GLN A 305 26.55 -6.98 5.63
N ASP A 306 26.93 -7.01 6.90
CA ASP A 306 26.67 -8.11 7.83
C ASP A 306 25.17 -8.39 8.02
N LYS A 307 24.32 -7.40 7.78
CA LYS A 307 22.85 -7.51 7.91
C LYS A 307 22.13 -7.81 6.60
N LEU A 308 22.85 -7.89 5.48
CA LEU A 308 22.31 -8.31 4.18
C LEU A 308 22.29 -9.84 4.00
N PHE A 309 23.07 -10.56 4.81
CA PHE A 309 22.98 -12.01 4.94
C PHE A 309 21.96 -12.41 6.01
N LEU A 310 21.63 -13.71 6.02
CA LEU A 310 21.04 -14.38 7.17
C LEU A 310 22.01 -14.35 8.37
N TYR A 311 21.87 -13.36 9.25
CA TYR A 311 22.66 -13.22 10.47
C TYR A 311 21.90 -13.65 11.75
N GLN A 312 20.62 -13.97 11.61
CA GLN A 312 19.74 -14.36 12.70
C GLN A 312 19.89 -15.85 12.99
N ASP A 313 19.77 -16.25 14.26
CA ASP A 313 19.68 -17.67 14.61
C ASP A 313 18.37 -18.24 14.10
N MET A 314 18.42 -19.31 13.29
CA MET A 314 17.26 -19.99 12.70
C MET A 314 16.89 -21.30 13.41
N ASN A 315 17.50 -21.57 14.58
CA ASN A 315 17.31 -22.79 15.36
C ASN A 315 16.33 -22.64 16.55
N GLN A 316 15.74 -21.45 16.76
CA GLN A 316 14.69 -21.26 17.76
C GLN A 316 13.35 -21.86 17.27
N PRO A 317 12.37 -22.15 18.14
CA PRO A 317 11.05 -22.64 17.72
C PRO A 317 10.35 -21.66 16.78
N LEU A 318 9.61 -22.16 15.78
CA LEU A 318 8.96 -21.36 14.73
C LEU A 318 8.13 -20.15 15.24
N SER A 319 7.57 -20.24 16.45
CA SER A 319 6.83 -19.16 17.13
C SER A 319 7.66 -17.92 17.52
N HIS A 320 8.99 -17.97 17.39
CA HIS A 320 9.89 -16.87 17.76
C HIS A 320 10.19 -15.90 16.59
N TYR A 321 9.65 -16.16 15.40
CA TYR A 321 9.93 -15.42 14.17
C TYR A 321 8.70 -14.67 13.66
N PHE A 322 8.93 -13.47 13.11
CA PHE A 322 7.94 -12.83 12.24
C PHE A 322 7.99 -13.49 10.86
N ILE A 323 6.90 -14.13 10.46
CA ILE A 323 6.79 -14.85 9.19
C ILE A 323 6.13 -13.92 8.16
N ASN A 324 6.83 -13.63 7.05
CA ASN A 324 6.26 -12.86 5.94
C ASN A 324 5.06 -13.62 5.36
N SER A 325 3.89 -12.99 5.33
CA SER A 325 2.59 -13.64 5.13
C SER A 325 1.70 -12.83 4.19
N SER A 326 0.92 -13.52 3.37
CA SER A 326 -0.02 -12.95 2.39
C SER A 326 -1.44 -13.43 2.68
N HIS A 327 -2.42 -12.55 2.43
CA HIS A 327 -3.85 -12.77 2.59
C HIS A 327 -4.54 -12.70 1.21
N ASN A 328 -5.50 -13.57 0.95
CA ASN A 328 -6.17 -13.76 -0.35
C ASN A 328 -5.18 -13.77 -1.53
N THR A 329 -4.10 -14.56 -1.41
CA THR A 329 -2.90 -14.52 -2.28
C THR A 329 -3.18 -14.73 -3.77
N TYR A 330 -4.33 -15.31 -4.13
CA TYR A 330 -4.74 -15.50 -5.51
C TYR A 330 -5.12 -14.19 -6.22
N LEU A 331 -5.57 -13.14 -5.51
CA LEU A 331 -6.07 -11.90 -6.11
C LEU A 331 -4.94 -10.95 -6.57
N THR A 332 -5.10 -10.38 -7.76
CA THR A 332 -4.18 -9.36 -8.32
C THR A 332 -4.72 -7.93 -8.24
N ALA A 333 -5.94 -7.72 -7.72
CA ALA A 333 -6.64 -6.43 -7.74
C ALA A 333 -7.65 -6.32 -6.57
N GLY A 334 -8.80 -5.67 -6.78
CA GLY A 334 -9.80 -5.42 -5.73
C GLY A 334 -10.57 -6.67 -5.27
N GLN A 335 -11.00 -6.69 -4.00
CA GLN A 335 -11.61 -7.86 -3.35
C GLN A 335 -12.97 -8.31 -3.92
N PHE A 336 -13.69 -7.45 -4.66
CA PHE A 336 -15.05 -7.75 -5.14
C PHE A 336 -15.15 -8.15 -6.62
N SER A 337 -14.15 -7.78 -7.42
CA SER A 337 -14.16 -7.92 -8.89
C SER A 337 -12.75 -8.06 -9.49
N GLY A 338 -11.76 -8.39 -8.64
CA GLY A 338 -10.39 -8.59 -9.05
C GLY A 338 -10.18 -9.90 -9.80
N ILE A 339 -9.10 -9.94 -10.58
CA ILE A 339 -8.66 -11.16 -11.26
C ILE A 339 -7.90 -12.02 -10.27
N SER A 340 -8.22 -13.31 -10.23
CA SER A 340 -7.46 -14.35 -9.54
C SER A 340 -6.43 -14.96 -10.49
N SER A 341 -5.21 -15.27 -10.03
CA SER A 341 -4.14 -15.78 -10.89
C SER A 341 -3.17 -16.72 -10.16
N PRO A 342 -2.81 -17.90 -10.72
CA PRO A 342 -1.74 -18.75 -10.20
C PRO A 342 -0.36 -18.04 -10.23
N GLU A 343 -0.20 -17.00 -11.05
CA GLU A 343 1.03 -16.22 -11.10
C GLU A 343 1.29 -15.43 -9.81
N MET A 344 0.25 -15.00 -9.10
CA MET A 344 0.42 -14.22 -7.87
C MET A 344 1.03 -15.04 -6.73
N TYR A 345 0.75 -16.35 -6.66
CA TYR A 345 1.46 -17.27 -5.76
C TYR A 345 2.96 -17.31 -6.07
N ARG A 346 3.34 -17.37 -7.37
CA ARG A 346 4.76 -17.33 -7.76
C ARG A 346 5.42 -16.04 -7.29
N GLN A 347 4.87 -14.89 -7.67
CA GLN A 347 5.44 -13.58 -7.32
C GLN A 347 5.50 -13.35 -5.82
N THR A 348 4.48 -13.77 -5.08
CA THR A 348 4.43 -13.69 -3.61
C THR A 348 5.54 -14.54 -2.96
N LEU A 349 5.74 -15.78 -3.40
CA LEU A 349 6.81 -16.65 -2.90
C LEU A 349 8.21 -16.15 -3.31
N LEU A 350 8.34 -15.59 -4.51
CA LEU A 350 9.56 -14.94 -5.02
C LEU A 350 9.88 -13.64 -4.26
N ALA A 351 8.89 -12.92 -3.75
CA ALA A 351 9.07 -11.80 -2.83
C ALA A 351 9.49 -12.23 -1.41
N GLY A 352 9.79 -13.52 -1.20
CA GLY A 352 10.19 -14.06 0.11
C GLY A 352 9.04 -14.25 1.08
N CYS A 353 7.78 -14.21 0.63
CA CYS A 353 6.64 -14.60 1.46
C CYS A 353 6.73 -16.10 1.80
N ARG A 354 6.34 -16.45 3.03
CA ARG A 354 6.40 -17.80 3.61
C ARG A 354 5.05 -18.33 4.10
N CYS A 355 3.99 -17.52 4.11
CA CYS A 355 2.61 -17.99 4.32
C CYS A 355 1.70 -17.45 3.21
N VAL A 356 0.94 -18.32 2.54
CA VAL A 356 0.04 -17.95 1.43
C VAL A 356 -1.34 -18.57 1.59
N GLU A 357 -2.37 -17.89 1.08
CA GLU A 357 -3.79 -18.19 1.30
C GLU A 357 -4.45 -18.84 0.08
N LEU A 358 -5.28 -19.88 0.30
CA LEU A 358 -5.97 -20.66 -0.71
C LEU A 358 -7.43 -20.89 -0.28
N ASP A 359 -8.34 -20.07 -0.82
CA ASP A 359 -9.77 -20.13 -0.54
C ASP A 359 -10.39 -21.21 -1.45
N CYS A 360 -10.55 -22.42 -0.91
CA CYS A 360 -10.84 -23.61 -1.69
C CYS A 360 -12.35 -23.82 -1.83
N TRP A 361 -12.90 -23.68 -3.04
CA TRP A 361 -14.31 -23.84 -3.35
C TRP A 361 -14.56 -25.05 -4.25
N LYS A 362 -15.79 -25.59 -4.16
CA LYS A 362 -16.20 -26.79 -4.91
C LYS A 362 -16.29 -26.55 -6.41
N GLY A 363 -15.75 -27.49 -7.17
CA GLY A 363 -15.78 -27.49 -8.63
C GLY A 363 -17.19 -27.68 -9.19
N ARG A 364 -17.50 -26.97 -10.29
CA ARG A 364 -18.75 -27.17 -11.04
C ARG A 364 -18.69 -28.45 -11.90
N PRO A 365 -19.83 -29.11 -12.16
CA PRO A 365 -19.92 -30.17 -13.17
C PRO A 365 -19.57 -29.66 -14.58
N PRO A 366 -19.07 -30.51 -15.50
CA PRO A 366 -18.93 -31.95 -15.36
C PRO A 366 -17.65 -32.42 -14.66
N ASP A 367 -16.59 -31.60 -14.64
CA ASP A 367 -15.23 -32.07 -14.32
C ASP A 367 -14.92 -32.18 -12.81
N GLU A 368 -15.72 -31.52 -11.96
CA GLU A 368 -15.56 -31.53 -10.50
C GLU A 368 -14.12 -31.20 -10.04
N GLU A 369 -13.47 -30.24 -10.71
CA GLU A 369 -12.15 -29.73 -10.33
C GLU A 369 -12.26 -28.67 -9.23
N PRO A 370 -11.61 -28.84 -8.05
CA PRO A 370 -11.59 -27.81 -7.02
C PRO A 370 -10.98 -26.50 -7.54
N ILE A 371 -11.57 -25.38 -7.13
CA ILE A 371 -11.21 -24.03 -7.58
C ILE A 371 -10.80 -23.12 -6.41
N ILE A 372 -10.15 -22.01 -6.73
CA ILE A 372 -9.86 -20.91 -5.81
C ILE A 372 -10.49 -19.62 -6.34
N THR A 373 -11.23 -18.91 -5.48
CA THR A 373 -11.88 -17.61 -5.74
C THR A 373 -12.36 -16.99 -4.42
N HIS A 374 -12.67 -15.69 -4.40
CA HIS A 374 -13.27 -15.05 -3.23
C HIS A 374 -14.79 -15.24 -3.24
N GLY A 375 -15.30 -15.98 -2.26
CA GLY A 375 -16.67 -16.49 -2.24
C GLY A 375 -17.75 -15.42 -2.36
N TYR A 376 -18.80 -15.72 -3.14
CA TYR A 376 -19.97 -14.85 -3.37
C TYR A 376 -19.65 -13.47 -4.00
N THR A 377 -18.45 -13.28 -4.57
CA THR A 377 -18.07 -12.05 -5.29
C THR A 377 -18.01 -12.25 -6.81
N MET A 378 -17.60 -11.20 -7.55
CA MET A 378 -17.37 -11.24 -9.00
C MET A 378 -15.89 -11.49 -9.36
N THR A 379 -15.07 -12.02 -8.44
CA THR A 379 -13.67 -12.37 -8.75
C THR A 379 -13.59 -13.56 -9.68
N THR A 380 -12.57 -13.59 -10.57
CA THR A 380 -12.38 -14.74 -11.46
C THR A 380 -11.97 -15.98 -10.69
N GLU A 381 -12.21 -17.17 -11.24
CA GLU A 381 -11.83 -18.45 -10.64
C GLU A 381 -10.52 -18.97 -11.24
N ILE A 382 -9.74 -19.71 -10.45
CA ILE A 382 -8.55 -20.45 -10.91
C ILE A 382 -8.60 -21.90 -10.41
N LEU A 383 -7.97 -22.83 -11.13
CA LEU A 383 -7.89 -24.22 -10.68
C LEU A 383 -6.97 -24.33 -9.46
N PHE A 384 -7.42 -25.05 -8.42
CA PHE A 384 -6.62 -25.34 -7.22
C PHE A 384 -5.32 -26.05 -7.60
N LYS A 385 -5.37 -26.98 -8.56
CA LYS A 385 -4.22 -27.69 -9.11
C LYS A 385 -3.14 -26.75 -9.66
N ASP A 386 -3.53 -25.75 -10.46
CA ASP A 386 -2.61 -24.81 -11.09
C ASP A 386 -1.92 -23.91 -10.05
N ALA A 387 -2.63 -23.55 -8.98
CA ALA A 387 -2.06 -22.85 -7.84
C ALA A 387 -1.04 -23.73 -7.09
N LEU A 388 -1.32 -25.01 -6.85
CA LEU A 388 -0.34 -25.92 -6.24
C LEU A 388 0.90 -26.11 -7.13
N GLU A 389 0.76 -26.25 -8.46
CA GLU A 389 1.92 -26.36 -9.36
C GLU A 389 2.76 -25.05 -9.38
N ALA A 390 2.11 -23.89 -9.28
CA ALA A 390 2.79 -22.59 -9.15
C ALA A 390 3.54 -22.42 -7.82
N ILE A 391 2.94 -22.89 -6.72
CA ILE A 391 3.56 -22.93 -5.39
C ILE A 391 4.76 -23.88 -5.39
N ALA A 392 4.61 -25.10 -5.91
CA ALA A 392 5.67 -26.12 -5.94
C ALA A 392 6.90 -25.65 -6.74
N GLU A 393 6.67 -24.94 -7.85
CA GLU A 393 7.75 -24.33 -8.64
C GLU A 393 8.52 -23.25 -7.86
N SER A 394 7.83 -22.45 -7.05
CA SER A 394 8.35 -21.15 -6.56
C SER A 394 8.72 -21.14 -5.08
N ALA A 395 8.18 -22.06 -4.27
CA ALA A 395 8.30 -22.08 -2.82
C ALA A 395 9.74 -21.88 -2.33
N PHE A 396 10.69 -22.61 -2.89
CA PHE A 396 12.09 -22.61 -2.43
C PHE A 396 13.06 -21.91 -3.38
N LYS A 397 12.56 -21.16 -4.39
CA LYS A 397 13.42 -20.42 -5.33
C LYS A 397 14.24 -19.30 -4.67
N ILE A 398 13.72 -18.61 -3.66
CA ILE A 398 14.36 -17.41 -3.07
C ILE A 398 14.73 -17.60 -1.59
N SER A 399 14.06 -18.51 -0.89
CA SER A 399 14.36 -18.87 0.50
C SER A 399 14.13 -20.36 0.70
N PRO A 400 15.06 -21.11 1.32
CA PRO A 400 14.89 -22.53 1.61
C PRO A 400 14.02 -22.78 2.86
N TYR A 401 13.67 -21.74 3.60
CA TYR A 401 12.87 -21.84 4.83
C TYR A 401 11.40 -22.18 4.54
N PRO A 402 10.72 -22.88 5.48
CA PRO A 402 9.42 -23.52 5.25
C PRO A 402 8.34 -22.57 4.75
N VAL A 403 7.40 -23.14 3.99
CA VAL A 403 6.20 -22.45 3.49
C VAL A 403 4.97 -23.02 4.19
N ILE A 404 4.09 -22.15 4.66
CA ILE A 404 2.78 -22.49 5.23
C ILE A 404 1.71 -22.20 4.18
N LEU A 405 0.81 -23.14 3.94
CA LEU A 405 -0.37 -22.95 3.11
C LEU A 405 -1.60 -22.82 4.01
N SER A 406 -2.21 -21.64 4.01
CA SER A 406 -3.46 -21.34 4.69
C SER A 406 -4.62 -21.75 3.79
N PHE A 407 -5.34 -22.81 4.13
CA PHE A 407 -6.52 -23.26 3.40
C PHE A 407 -7.78 -22.75 4.09
N GLU A 408 -8.50 -21.82 3.47
CA GLU A 408 -9.87 -21.50 3.85
C GLU A 408 -10.79 -22.47 3.08
N ASN A 409 -11.31 -23.49 3.76
CA ASN A 409 -11.88 -24.67 3.10
C ASN A 409 -13.42 -24.63 3.03
N HIS A 410 -13.96 -24.45 1.82
CA HIS A 410 -15.40 -24.45 1.51
C HIS A 410 -15.84 -25.64 0.64
N VAL A 411 -14.97 -26.65 0.48
CA VAL A 411 -15.29 -27.87 -0.28
C VAL A 411 -16.10 -28.83 0.60
N ASP A 412 -17.41 -28.88 0.38
CA ASP A 412 -18.34 -29.74 1.14
C ASP A 412 -18.35 -31.22 0.72
N LEU A 413 -17.94 -31.52 -0.52
CA LEU A 413 -17.91 -32.90 -1.03
C LEU A 413 -16.63 -33.66 -0.61
N PRO A 414 -16.74 -34.83 0.07
CA PRO A 414 -15.58 -35.65 0.46
C PRO A 414 -14.69 -36.02 -0.74
N LYS A 415 -15.31 -36.39 -1.86
CA LYS A 415 -14.65 -36.73 -3.14
C LYS A 415 -13.70 -35.61 -3.62
N GLN A 416 -14.10 -34.35 -3.46
CA GLN A 416 -13.28 -33.22 -3.88
C GLN A 416 -12.20 -32.87 -2.84
N GLN A 417 -12.47 -32.99 -1.53
CA GLN A 417 -11.41 -32.88 -0.51
C GLN A 417 -10.34 -33.98 -0.63
N ALA A 418 -10.73 -35.22 -0.93
CA ALA A 418 -9.79 -36.32 -1.20
C ALA A 418 -8.90 -36.01 -2.42
N LYS A 419 -9.48 -35.48 -3.50
CA LYS A 419 -8.78 -35.01 -4.70
C LYS A 419 -7.81 -33.85 -4.41
N MET A 420 -8.18 -32.90 -3.55
CA MET A 420 -7.25 -31.86 -3.06
C MET A 420 -6.06 -32.46 -2.31
N ALA A 421 -6.30 -33.45 -1.44
CA ALA A 421 -5.25 -34.11 -0.67
C ALA A 421 -4.32 -34.95 -1.57
N GLU A 422 -4.87 -35.61 -2.60
CA GLU A 422 -4.11 -36.31 -3.64
C GLU A 422 -3.22 -35.33 -4.42
N TYR A 423 -3.76 -34.18 -4.87
CA TYR A 423 -2.97 -33.15 -5.53
C TYR A 423 -1.86 -32.59 -4.63
N CYS A 424 -2.12 -32.33 -3.34
CA CYS A 424 -1.07 -31.93 -2.41
C CYS A 424 0.06 -32.96 -2.34
N ARG A 425 -0.25 -34.25 -2.15
CA ARG A 425 0.77 -35.32 -2.09
C ARG A 425 1.52 -35.47 -3.42
N THR A 426 0.83 -35.38 -4.55
CA THR A 426 1.39 -35.65 -5.88
C THR A 426 2.24 -34.50 -6.42
N ILE A 427 1.82 -33.25 -6.17
CA ILE A 427 2.48 -32.06 -6.71
C ILE A 427 3.66 -31.63 -5.85
N PHE A 428 3.54 -31.75 -4.52
CA PHE A 428 4.62 -31.37 -3.60
C PHE A 428 5.59 -32.52 -3.30
N GLY A 429 5.15 -33.78 -3.33
CA GLY A 429 5.97 -34.94 -3.02
C GLY A 429 6.71 -34.79 -1.70
N ASP A 430 8.03 -35.01 -1.71
CA ASP A 430 8.92 -34.89 -0.54
C ASP A 430 8.95 -33.48 0.09
N MET A 431 8.47 -32.44 -0.59
CA MET A 431 8.34 -31.11 0.00
C MET A 431 7.18 -31.05 1.00
N LEU A 432 6.13 -31.87 0.85
CA LEU A 432 5.01 -31.89 1.79
C LEU A 432 5.45 -32.52 3.12
N LEU A 433 5.21 -31.82 4.23
CA LEU A 433 5.32 -32.41 5.55
C LEU A 433 3.99 -33.07 5.91
N THR A 434 3.90 -34.39 5.74
CA THR A 434 2.75 -35.20 6.17
C THR A 434 2.83 -35.54 7.65
N GLU A 435 3.92 -36.20 8.07
CA GLU A 435 4.11 -36.69 9.43
C GLU A 435 4.93 -35.73 10.32
N PRO A 436 4.73 -35.74 11.66
CA PRO A 436 5.59 -35.00 12.58
C PRO A 436 7.02 -35.54 12.62
N LEU A 437 8.00 -34.65 12.81
CA LEU A 437 9.40 -35.01 13.03
C LEU A 437 9.57 -35.73 14.38
N GLU A 438 10.35 -36.80 14.43
CA GLU A 438 10.59 -37.61 15.64
C GLU A 438 11.07 -36.80 16.86
N LYS A 439 11.90 -35.78 16.61
CA LYS A 439 12.45 -34.83 17.59
C LYS A 439 11.38 -33.92 18.21
N TYR A 440 10.24 -33.74 17.52
CA TYR A 440 9.17 -32.80 17.87
C TYR A 440 7.79 -33.49 17.75
N PRO A 441 7.50 -34.53 18.54
CA PRO A 441 6.21 -35.22 18.47
C PRO A 441 5.08 -34.29 18.92
N LEU A 442 3.88 -34.46 18.36
CA LEU A 442 2.69 -33.66 18.71
C LEU A 442 2.16 -34.04 20.11
N LYS A 443 2.83 -33.55 21.15
CA LYS A 443 2.51 -33.76 22.57
C LYS A 443 2.57 -32.43 23.33
N PRO A 444 1.71 -32.20 24.34
CA PRO A 444 1.75 -30.98 25.15
C PRO A 444 3.14 -30.72 25.76
N GLY A 445 3.58 -29.47 25.73
CA GLY A 445 4.89 -29.05 26.25
C GLY A 445 6.08 -29.27 25.31
N VAL A 446 5.91 -29.95 24.17
CA VAL A 446 6.93 -30.02 23.11
C VAL A 446 6.89 -28.71 22.30
N PRO A 447 8.02 -28.01 22.09
CA PRO A 447 8.05 -26.81 21.26
C PRO A 447 7.85 -27.14 19.78
N LEU A 448 7.41 -26.14 19.00
CA LEU A 448 7.44 -26.25 17.54
C LEU A 448 8.89 -26.48 17.05
N PRO A 449 9.08 -27.21 15.93
CA PRO A 449 10.38 -27.29 15.27
C PRO A 449 10.92 -25.89 14.90
N SER A 450 12.22 -25.79 14.67
CA SER A 450 12.80 -24.56 14.16
C SER A 450 12.58 -24.40 12.65
N PRO A 451 12.68 -23.18 12.09
CA PRO A 451 12.77 -22.98 10.65
C PRO A 451 13.90 -23.81 10.00
N GLN A 452 15.01 -24.03 10.72
CA GLN A 452 16.13 -24.84 10.25
C GLN A 452 15.82 -26.35 10.19
N ASP A 453 15.04 -26.88 11.15
CA ASP A 453 14.56 -28.28 11.12
C ASP A 453 13.52 -28.54 10.01
N LEU A 454 12.85 -27.48 9.53
CA LEU A 454 11.77 -27.51 8.53
C LEU A 454 12.22 -27.00 7.15
N MET A 455 13.52 -26.96 6.87
CA MET A 455 14.06 -26.50 5.60
C MET A 455 13.54 -27.35 4.42
N GLY A 456 13.08 -26.69 3.36
CA GLY A 456 12.49 -27.34 2.18
C GLY A 456 11.10 -27.95 2.38
N LYS A 457 10.42 -27.67 3.51
CA LYS A 457 9.10 -28.24 3.82
C LYS A 457 7.93 -27.28 3.66
N ILE A 458 6.81 -27.84 3.20
CA ILE A 458 5.50 -27.20 3.05
C ILE A 458 4.57 -27.78 4.13
N LEU A 459 3.94 -26.90 4.90
CA LEU A 459 3.03 -27.25 6.00
C LEU A 459 1.61 -26.78 5.67
N ILE A 460 0.61 -27.63 5.89
CA ILE A 460 -0.81 -27.31 5.66
C ILE A 460 -1.45 -26.79 6.95
N LYS A 461 -2.03 -25.58 6.90
CA LYS A 461 -3.02 -25.08 7.86
C LYS A 461 -4.41 -25.34 7.29
N ASN A 462 -5.08 -26.39 7.79
CA ASN A 462 -6.49 -26.68 7.56
C ASN A 462 -7.06 -27.33 8.85
N LYS A 463 -8.37 -27.37 9.04
CA LYS A 463 -8.99 -28.05 10.18
C LYS A 463 -8.55 -29.50 10.30
N LYS A 464 -8.52 -30.01 11.53
CA LYS A 464 -8.14 -31.39 11.85
C LYS A 464 -9.20 -32.04 12.74
N ASN A 465 -9.68 -33.22 12.32
CA ASN A 465 -10.62 -34.00 13.13
C ASN A 465 -9.86 -34.77 14.22
N GLN A 466 -10.34 -34.70 15.46
CA GLN A 466 -9.79 -35.46 16.59
C GLN A 466 -10.31 -36.91 16.59
N PHE A 467 -9.99 -37.68 15.55
CA PHE A 467 -10.13 -39.13 15.61
C PHE A 467 -9.06 -39.72 16.52
N MET A 468 -9.46 -40.14 17.72
CA MET A 468 -8.66 -40.96 18.62
C MET A 468 -8.91 -42.43 18.30
N PRO A 469 -7.96 -43.16 17.68
CA PRO A 469 -8.14 -44.58 17.38
C PRO A 469 -7.99 -45.41 18.68
N GLY A 470 -9.10 -45.77 19.34
CA GLY A 470 -9.01 -46.63 20.53
C GLY A 470 -10.27 -46.95 21.34
N GLU A 471 -11.40 -46.24 21.20
CA GLU A 471 -12.59 -46.48 22.05
C GLU A 471 -13.78 -47.12 21.30
N ASN A 472 -14.36 -48.17 21.90
CA ASN A 472 -15.41 -49.00 21.30
C ASN A 472 -16.74 -48.26 21.11
N GLN A 473 -17.32 -48.34 19.91
CA GLN A 473 -18.57 -47.67 19.53
C GLN A 473 -19.82 -48.14 20.32
N ASP A 474 -19.77 -49.30 20.98
CA ASP A 474 -20.90 -49.85 21.74
C ASP A 474 -21.22 -49.10 23.05
N ALA A 475 -20.24 -48.38 23.62
CA ALA A 475 -20.45 -47.66 24.88
C ALA A 475 -21.42 -46.47 24.73
N LEU A 476 -21.38 -45.78 23.59
CA LEU A 476 -22.10 -44.51 23.41
C LEU A 476 -23.61 -44.70 23.22
N LYS A 477 -24.03 -45.81 22.59
CA LYS A 477 -25.46 -46.14 22.40
C LYS A 477 -26.20 -46.39 23.71
N LYS A 478 -25.50 -46.78 24.79
CA LYS A 478 -26.10 -47.15 26.07
C LYS A 478 -26.27 -45.98 27.07
N ARG A 479 -25.82 -44.77 26.71
CA ARG A 479 -25.97 -43.56 27.54
C ARG A 479 -27.14 -42.66 27.14
N LYS A 480 -27.64 -42.76 25.90
CA LYS A 480 -28.76 -41.95 25.38
C LYS A 480 -30.16 -42.48 25.73
N SER A 481 -30.28 -43.47 26.61
CA SER A 481 -31.54 -44.21 26.85
C SER A 481 -32.05 -44.14 28.30
N LEU A 482 -31.72 -43.06 29.04
CA LEU A 482 -31.97 -42.97 30.49
C LEU A 482 -32.33 -41.58 31.04
N GLU A 483 -32.51 -40.54 30.22
CA GLU A 483 -32.76 -39.16 30.71
C GLU A 483 -34.11 -38.53 30.27
N ASP A 484 -34.94 -39.23 29.47
CA ASP A 484 -36.26 -38.76 29.02
C ASP A 484 -37.44 -39.56 29.63
N GLU A 485 -37.61 -39.49 30.95
CA GLU A 485 -38.90 -39.74 31.61
C GLU A 485 -39.16 -38.71 32.71
N VAL A 486 -40.29 -37.97 32.61
CA VAL A 486 -41.30 -37.73 33.68
C VAL A 486 -42.28 -36.61 33.26
N THR A 487 -43.51 -37.03 32.95
CA THR A 487 -44.82 -36.33 33.04
C THR A 487 -45.00 -34.87 32.60
N ASP A 488 -45.98 -34.64 31.72
CA ASP A 488 -47.35 -34.31 32.19
C ASP A 488 -48.42 -34.86 31.21
N GLN A 489 -49.70 -34.89 31.61
CA GLN A 489 -50.84 -35.42 30.83
C GLN A 489 -51.70 -34.30 30.20
N PRO A 490 -52.56 -34.62 29.20
CA PRO A 490 -53.96 -34.95 29.55
C PRO A 490 -54.59 -36.11 28.74
N ILE A 491 -55.84 -36.46 29.08
CA ILE A 491 -56.60 -37.64 28.62
C ILE A 491 -57.82 -37.21 27.72
N PRO A 492 -58.67 -38.10 27.14
CA PRO A 492 -58.58 -38.55 25.74
C PRO A 492 -59.84 -38.28 24.87
N THR A 493 -59.77 -38.64 23.57
CA THR A 493 -60.93 -39.05 22.74
C THR A 493 -60.52 -40.06 21.64
N GLU A 494 -61.49 -40.68 20.95
CA GLU A 494 -61.34 -41.95 20.21
C GLU A 494 -61.33 -41.86 18.66
N LYS A 495 -60.82 -42.93 18.01
CA LYS A 495 -61.13 -43.43 16.63
C LYS A 495 -60.66 -42.54 15.45
N ASP A 496 -60.48 -43.03 14.22
CA ASP A 496 -60.65 -44.38 13.62
C ASP A 496 -59.48 -44.70 12.65
N SER A 497 -59.56 -45.88 12.03
CA SER A 497 -58.63 -46.56 11.13
C SER A 497 -58.44 -45.99 9.71
N THR A 498 -57.27 -46.23 9.11
CA THR A 498 -57.08 -46.82 7.76
C THR A 498 -55.60 -47.14 7.49
N VAL A 499 -55.26 -47.81 6.37
CA VAL A 499 -53.95 -48.48 6.16
C VAL A 499 -53.40 -48.29 4.72
N LYS A 500 -52.06 -48.30 4.60
CA LYS A 500 -51.18 -48.36 3.40
C LYS A 500 -50.73 -47.02 2.79
N PRO A 501 -49.56 -46.98 2.13
CA PRO A 501 -48.29 -47.68 2.43
C PRO A 501 -47.14 -46.66 2.63
N VAL A 502 -45.96 -47.14 3.04
CA VAL A 502 -44.74 -46.31 3.14
C VAL A 502 -43.69 -46.83 2.17
N GLU A 503 -43.14 -45.95 1.33
CA GLU A 503 -41.96 -46.23 0.52
C GLU A 503 -40.68 -45.99 1.34
N GLU A 504 -39.63 -46.76 1.08
CA GLU A 504 -38.37 -46.66 1.82
C GLU A 504 -37.54 -45.45 1.35
N GLY A 505 -37.25 -44.53 2.27
CA GLY A 505 -36.35 -43.39 2.06
C GLY A 505 -35.21 -43.42 3.08
N GLU A 506 -33.97 -43.21 2.62
CA GLU A 506 -32.77 -43.28 3.46
C GLU A 506 -32.74 -42.16 4.52
N LYS A 507 -32.26 -42.50 5.72
CA LYS A 507 -32.15 -41.53 6.83
C LYS A 507 -30.88 -40.70 6.73
N VAL A 508 -30.99 -39.55 6.06
CA VAL A 508 -30.04 -38.44 6.15
C VAL A 508 -29.84 -38.01 7.62
N PRO A 509 -28.60 -37.71 8.08
CA PRO A 509 -28.34 -37.30 9.46
C PRO A 509 -29.04 -35.97 9.86
N GLU A 510 -29.46 -35.87 11.11
CA GLU A 510 -30.23 -34.72 11.62
C GLU A 510 -29.46 -33.39 11.75
N THR A 511 -28.19 -33.35 11.32
CA THR A 511 -27.40 -32.11 11.26
C THR A 511 -27.75 -31.21 10.06
N GLU A 512 -28.23 -31.75 8.94
CA GLU A 512 -28.42 -30.95 7.72
C GLU A 512 -29.63 -30.01 7.79
N ARG A 513 -30.74 -30.43 8.43
CA ARG A 513 -31.97 -29.62 8.58
C ARG A 513 -31.83 -28.35 9.46
N ASN A 514 -30.68 -28.13 10.09
CA ASN A 514 -30.41 -26.91 10.88
C ASN A 514 -29.68 -25.81 10.09
N LEU A 515 -29.18 -26.08 8.87
CA LEU A 515 -28.58 -25.05 8.02
C LEU A 515 -29.63 -24.31 7.17
N GLU A 516 -30.70 -24.99 6.75
CA GLU A 516 -31.81 -24.38 5.99
C GLU A 516 -32.70 -23.44 6.84
N ASN A 517 -32.53 -23.42 8.16
CA ASN A 517 -33.35 -22.65 9.10
C ASN A 517 -32.65 -21.40 9.68
N LEU A 518 -31.46 -21.05 9.20
CA LEU A 518 -30.80 -19.78 9.55
C LEU A 518 -31.43 -18.63 8.77
N ASN A 519 -31.88 -17.60 9.48
CA ASN A 519 -32.52 -16.42 8.88
C ASN A 519 -31.47 -15.46 8.28
N GLU A 520 -31.91 -14.62 7.32
CA GLU A 520 -31.03 -13.65 6.66
C GLU A 520 -30.32 -12.70 7.64
N GLU A 521 -30.93 -12.38 8.79
CA GLU A 521 -30.35 -11.44 9.75
C GLU A 521 -29.16 -12.06 10.50
N GLU A 522 -29.21 -13.34 10.87
CA GLU A 522 -28.10 -14.05 11.50
C GLU A 522 -26.94 -14.30 10.52
N ILE A 523 -27.25 -14.61 9.26
CA ILE A 523 -26.26 -14.71 8.18
C ILE A 523 -25.55 -13.35 7.98
N LYS A 524 -26.31 -12.25 7.86
CA LYS A 524 -25.76 -10.87 7.77
C LYS A 524 -24.97 -10.45 9.02
N LYS A 525 -25.23 -11.06 10.18
CA LYS A 525 -24.54 -10.78 11.46
C LYS A 525 -23.15 -11.40 11.55
N LEU A 526 -22.95 -12.56 10.92
CA LEU A 526 -21.66 -13.23 10.83
C LEU A 526 -20.82 -12.65 9.68
N GLN A 527 -21.46 -12.30 8.57
CA GLN A 527 -20.81 -11.75 7.37
C GLN A 527 -20.23 -10.34 7.52
N SER A 528 -20.47 -9.60 8.62
CA SER A 528 -20.23 -8.15 8.63
C SER A 528 -18.76 -7.74 8.74
N ASP A 529 -17.89 -8.54 9.37
CA ASP A 529 -16.46 -8.26 9.54
C ASP A 529 -15.54 -9.48 9.30
N GLU A 530 -16.01 -10.73 9.45
CA GLU A 530 -15.16 -11.95 9.33
C GLU A 530 -15.14 -12.59 7.93
N GLY A 531 -15.86 -12.02 6.95
CA GLY A 531 -15.83 -12.49 5.54
C GLY A 531 -16.31 -13.93 5.36
N THR A 532 -15.68 -14.66 4.42
CA THR A 532 -15.97 -16.08 4.17
C THR A 532 -15.31 -17.02 5.19
N ALA A 533 -14.21 -16.62 5.83
CA ALA A 533 -13.49 -17.38 6.86
C ALA A 533 -14.39 -17.87 8.01
N GLY A 534 -15.39 -17.08 8.39
CA GLY A 534 -16.36 -17.46 9.43
C GLY A 534 -17.23 -18.69 9.09
N LEU A 535 -17.26 -19.12 7.81
CA LEU A 535 -18.15 -20.14 7.27
C LEU A 535 -17.44 -21.42 6.77
N GLU A 536 -16.12 -21.56 6.98
CA GLU A 536 -15.36 -22.76 6.58
C GLU A 536 -16.07 -24.09 6.96
N VAL A 537 -16.03 -25.07 6.07
CA VAL A 537 -16.61 -26.42 6.23
C VAL A 537 -15.71 -27.32 7.09
N THR A 538 -16.21 -28.48 7.53
CA THR A 538 -15.43 -29.53 8.20
C THR A 538 -14.43 -30.18 7.24
N ALA A 539 -13.21 -30.49 7.72
CA ALA A 539 -12.25 -31.26 6.93
C ALA A 539 -12.57 -32.76 6.99
N TYR A 540 -12.43 -33.47 5.87
CA TYR A 540 -12.49 -34.94 5.82
C TYR A 540 -11.12 -35.57 6.14
N GLU A 541 -11.08 -36.89 6.32
CA GLU A 541 -9.91 -37.63 6.82
C GLU A 541 -8.65 -37.38 5.97
N GLU A 542 -8.81 -37.36 4.65
CA GLU A 542 -7.72 -37.21 3.69
C GLU A 542 -7.01 -35.86 3.81
N MET A 543 -7.76 -34.78 4.00
CA MET A 543 -7.20 -33.43 4.25
C MET A 543 -6.69 -33.30 5.68
N SER A 544 -7.44 -33.81 6.66
CA SER A 544 -7.07 -33.83 8.08
C SER A 544 -5.74 -34.58 8.34
N SER A 545 -5.41 -35.57 7.50
CA SER A 545 -4.15 -36.32 7.56
C SER A 545 -2.91 -35.48 7.24
N LEU A 546 -3.05 -34.38 6.49
CA LEU A 546 -1.94 -33.52 6.09
C LEU A 546 -1.58 -32.45 7.14
N VAL A 547 -2.35 -32.34 8.22
CA VAL A 547 -2.23 -31.27 9.21
C VAL A 547 -1.47 -31.78 10.45
N ASN A 548 -0.25 -31.27 10.66
CA ASN A 548 0.60 -31.65 11.81
C ASN A 548 0.83 -30.48 12.78
N TYR A 549 1.76 -29.57 12.51
CA TYR A 549 2.18 -28.52 13.45
C TYR A 549 1.29 -27.27 13.42
N ILE A 550 0.71 -26.93 12.27
CA ILE A 550 -0.09 -25.71 12.09
C ILE A 550 -1.58 -26.08 12.12
N GLN A 551 -2.09 -26.41 13.31
CA GLN A 551 -3.51 -26.74 13.50
C GLN A 551 -4.33 -25.47 13.81
N PRO A 552 -5.19 -24.99 12.88
CA PRO A 552 -6.18 -23.97 13.20
C PRO A 552 -7.25 -24.58 14.11
N ILE A 553 -7.37 -24.03 15.32
CA ILE A 553 -8.45 -24.33 16.26
C ILE A 553 -9.26 -23.06 16.49
N LYS A 554 -10.56 -23.19 16.82
CA LYS A 554 -11.33 -22.01 17.21
C LYS A 554 -10.68 -21.39 18.43
N PHE A 555 -10.43 -20.10 18.33
CA PHE A 555 -9.82 -19.33 19.41
C PHE A 555 -10.87 -19.09 20.50
N GLU A 556 -10.94 -19.99 21.46
CA GLU A 556 -11.59 -19.69 22.74
C GLU A 556 -10.84 -18.53 23.38
N SER A 557 -9.51 -18.70 23.51
CA SER A 557 -8.56 -17.75 24.10
C SER A 557 -7.08 -18.36 23.95
N PHE A 558 -5.94 -17.73 24.35
CA PHE A 558 -4.73 -18.49 24.91
C PHE A 558 -4.37 -18.72 26.58
N GLU A 559 -5.66 -19.06 28.57
CA GLU A 559 -5.75 -19.79 29.92
C GLU A 559 -5.87 -21.35 29.89
N ILE A 560 -6.61 -21.91 28.93
CA ILE A 560 -6.56 -23.29 28.38
C ILE A 560 -5.14 -23.71 27.86
N SER A 561 -4.67 -23.27 26.68
CA SER A 561 -3.36 -23.52 26.03
C SER A 561 -2.03 -23.00 26.68
N ALA A 562 -1.94 -22.88 28.03
CA ALA A 562 -0.73 -22.54 28.84
C ALA A 562 -1.00 -22.09 30.32
N ARG A 563 -2.21 -21.63 30.72
CA ARG A 563 -2.56 -21.02 32.04
C ARG A 563 -1.86 -19.66 32.33
N TYR A 564 -2.57 -18.55 32.10
CA TYR A 564 -2.06 -17.19 31.84
C TYR A 564 -3.29 -16.22 31.94
N HIS A 565 -3.50 -15.17 31.11
CA HIS A 565 -4.69 -14.28 31.23
C HIS A 565 -5.20 -13.62 29.91
N HIS A 566 -6.52 -13.50 29.69
CA HIS A 566 -7.19 -12.67 28.65
C HIS A 566 -6.79 -11.17 28.68
N VAL A 567 -6.17 -10.69 27.61
CA VAL A 567 -5.75 -9.30 27.36
C VAL A 567 -6.42 -8.77 26.09
N CYS A 568 -7.39 -7.86 26.22
CA CYS A 568 -8.15 -7.30 25.09
C CYS A 568 -7.25 -6.82 23.93
N LEU A 569 -7.47 -7.43 22.75
CA LEU A 569 -6.80 -7.16 21.50
C LEU A 569 -7.19 -5.77 20.97
N ARG A 570 -6.45 -5.33 19.96
CA ARG A 570 -6.58 -3.98 19.42
C ARG A 570 -6.65 -4.03 17.90
N SER A 571 -7.42 -3.11 17.31
CA SER A 571 -7.46 -2.94 15.87
C SER A 571 -6.11 -2.43 15.33
N GLU A 572 -5.98 -2.41 14.01
CA GLU A 572 -4.83 -1.88 13.25
C GLU A 572 -4.50 -0.40 13.59
N SER A 573 -5.47 0.34 14.13
CA SER A 573 -5.30 1.71 14.66
C SER A 573 -5.08 1.77 16.18
N ASN A 574 -4.66 0.65 16.79
CA ASN A 574 -4.30 0.46 18.19
C ASN A 574 -5.44 0.76 19.20
N ARG A 575 -6.71 0.71 18.77
CA ARG A 575 -7.88 0.82 19.65
C ARG A 575 -8.28 -0.56 20.21
N PRO A 576 -8.46 -0.74 21.53
CA PRO A 576 -8.92 -2.00 22.09
C PRO A 576 -10.33 -2.36 21.63
N LEU A 577 -10.53 -3.65 21.34
CA LEU A 577 -11.79 -4.26 20.89
C LEU A 577 -12.45 -5.01 22.06
N THR A 578 -13.78 -5.13 22.02
CA THR A 578 -14.59 -5.49 23.20
C THR A 578 -14.69 -7.00 23.47
N MET A 579 -14.45 -7.83 22.45
CA MET A 579 -14.46 -9.30 22.52
C MET A 579 -13.07 -9.91 22.20
N PRO A 580 -12.39 -9.53 21.10
CA PRO A 580 -11.05 -10.02 20.79
C PRO A 580 -10.09 -9.78 21.96
N SER A 581 -9.38 -10.83 22.36
CA SER A 581 -8.47 -10.77 23.51
C SER A 581 -7.40 -11.85 23.42
N LEU A 582 -6.13 -11.43 23.41
CA LEU A 582 -4.99 -12.32 23.65
C LEU A 582 -5.09 -12.83 25.08
N PHE A 583 -5.72 -13.95 25.35
CA PHE A 583 -5.30 -14.73 26.52
C PHE A 583 -3.83 -15.08 26.27
N VAL A 584 -2.90 -14.47 27.00
CA VAL A 584 -1.44 -14.66 26.87
C VAL A 584 -0.81 -14.71 28.25
N TYR A 585 0.41 -15.35 28.26
CA TYR A 585 2.21 -16.72 30.02
C TYR A 585 3.01 -16.09 31.27
N VAL A 586 2.43 -16.24 32.46
CA VAL A 586 2.75 -15.41 33.63
C VAL A 586 3.02 -16.33 34.81
N GLU A 587 4.31 -16.60 35.00
CA GLU A 587 4.85 -17.26 36.19
C GLU A 587 4.89 -16.26 37.36
N MET A 588 3.78 -16.13 38.11
CA MET A 588 3.80 -15.42 39.39
C MET A 588 4.37 -16.30 40.51
N LYS A 589 5.09 -15.67 41.44
CA LYS A 589 5.78 -16.31 42.58
C LYS A 589 5.30 -15.66 43.87
N ASP A 590 5.26 -16.43 44.96
CA ASP A 590 4.81 -15.91 46.26
C ASP A 590 5.71 -14.76 46.73
N TYR A 591 5.14 -13.56 46.80
CA TYR A 591 5.81 -12.40 47.37
C TYR A 591 5.81 -12.53 48.89
N VAL A 592 6.90 -13.04 49.44
CA VAL A 592 7.20 -12.99 50.87
C VAL A 592 7.69 -11.57 51.21
N PRO A 593 7.03 -10.80 52.09
CA PRO A 593 7.51 -9.49 52.49
C PRO A 593 8.86 -9.63 53.23
N ASP A 594 9.81 -8.73 52.96
CA ASP A 594 11.17 -8.78 53.53
C ASP A 594 11.16 -8.89 55.07
N SER A 595 10.21 -8.23 55.73
CA SER A 595 10.02 -8.25 57.19
C SER A 595 9.48 -9.57 57.77
N TRP A 596 9.13 -10.54 56.92
CA TRP A 596 8.63 -11.88 57.30
C TRP A 596 9.46 -13.02 56.68
N ALA A 597 10.49 -12.71 55.87
CA ALA A 597 11.31 -13.70 55.17
C ALA A 597 11.93 -14.75 56.12
N ASP A 598 12.45 -14.33 57.27
CA ASP A 598 13.02 -15.22 58.29
C ASP A 598 11.97 -16.17 58.90
N LEU A 599 10.72 -15.72 59.08
CA LEU A 599 9.64 -16.57 59.59
C LEU A 599 9.25 -17.63 58.54
N THR A 600 9.19 -17.25 57.27
CA THR A 600 8.91 -18.19 56.18
C THR A 600 10.05 -19.19 55.98
N MET A 601 11.31 -18.79 56.15
CA MET A 601 12.45 -19.72 56.20
C MET A 601 12.41 -20.66 57.42
N ALA A 602 11.98 -20.16 58.58
CA ALA A 602 11.82 -20.97 59.79
C ALA A 602 10.72 -22.02 59.64
N LEU A 603 9.57 -21.64 59.06
CA LEU A 603 8.41 -22.52 58.85
C LEU A 603 8.63 -23.54 57.72
N SER A 604 9.40 -23.19 56.68
CA SER A 604 9.73 -24.09 55.57
C SER A 604 10.87 -25.08 55.88
N ASN A 605 11.72 -24.83 56.89
CA ASN A 605 12.70 -25.81 57.36
C ASN A 605 12.94 -25.73 58.89
N PRO A 606 11.96 -26.17 59.71
CA PRO A 606 12.01 -25.97 61.16
C PRO A 606 13.17 -26.69 61.86
N ILE A 607 13.55 -27.89 61.40
CA ILE A 607 14.66 -28.66 62.00
C ILE A 607 15.99 -27.87 61.86
N LYS A 608 16.24 -27.28 60.68
CA LYS A 608 17.44 -26.49 60.42
C LYS A 608 17.43 -25.17 61.20
N PHE A 609 16.25 -24.58 61.40
CA PHE A 609 16.05 -23.38 62.23
C PHE A 609 16.35 -23.64 63.71
N PHE A 610 15.72 -24.64 64.34
CA PHE A 610 15.96 -24.97 65.75
C PHE A 610 17.43 -25.34 66.01
N THR A 611 18.04 -26.16 65.14
CA THR A 611 19.46 -26.55 65.26
C THR A 611 20.42 -25.35 65.21
N ALA A 612 20.07 -24.29 64.48
CA ALA A 612 20.85 -23.05 64.43
C ALA A 612 20.58 -22.14 65.65
N HIS A 613 19.37 -22.14 66.19
CA HIS A 613 18.99 -21.36 67.38
C HIS A 613 19.68 -21.88 68.64
N ASP A 614 19.70 -23.19 68.83
CA ASP A 614 20.36 -23.87 69.96
C ASP A 614 21.87 -23.59 70.01
N LYS A 615 22.51 -23.49 68.84
CA LYS A 615 23.92 -23.07 68.69
C LYS A 615 24.16 -21.58 68.97
N LYS A 616 23.14 -20.72 68.87
CA LYS A 616 23.26 -19.29 69.22
C LYS A 616 23.11 -19.07 70.72
N MET A 617 22.10 -19.66 71.38
CA MET A 617 21.88 -19.44 72.82
C MET A 617 23.07 -19.90 73.66
N LYS A 618 23.62 -21.10 73.39
CA LYS A 618 24.81 -21.64 74.07
C LYS A 618 26.09 -20.78 73.93
N ASN A 619 26.12 -19.82 73.00
CA ASN A 619 27.21 -18.86 72.84
C ASN A 619 26.85 -17.44 73.34
N ALA A 620 25.56 -17.15 73.59
CA ALA A 620 25.09 -15.83 74.01
C ALA A 620 25.17 -15.65 75.53
N ASP A 621 24.87 -16.70 76.30
CA ASP A 621 24.97 -16.69 77.78
C ASP A 621 26.42 -16.42 78.28
N ALA A 622 27.42 -16.52 77.40
CA ALA A 622 28.83 -16.30 77.71
C ALA A 622 29.30 -14.83 77.62
N ASN A 623 28.58 -13.94 76.93
CA ASN A 623 29.09 -12.62 76.52
C ASN A 623 28.29 -11.41 77.08
N ASN A 624 27.69 -11.56 78.26
CA ASN A 624 26.88 -10.51 78.90
C ASN A 624 27.72 -9.49 79.73
N GLU A 625 28.50 -8.62 79.06
CA GLU A 625 29.17 -7.47 79.72
C GLU A 625 29.38 -6.23 78.80
N LYS A 626 29.09 -5.02 79.35
CA LYS A 626 29.64 -3.66 79.00
C LYS A 626 29.35 -3.11 77.56
N SER A 627 28.63 -2.00 77.31
CA SER A 627 28.75 -0.55 77.68
C SER A 627 29.85 0.22 76.89
N ILE A 628 29.79 1.52 76.50
CA ILE A 628 29.02 2.71 77.01
C ILE A 628 29.10 3.95 76.03
N LEU A 629 28.35 5.07 76.28
CA LEU A 629 28.51 6.46 75.71
C LEU A 629 28.12 6.70 74.20
N GLU A 630 27.92 7.91 73.60
CA GLU A 630 28.07 9.34 74.04
C GLU A 630 27.00 10.35 73.46
N LYS A 631 27.30 11.67 73.27
CA LYS A 631 26.45 12.79 73.79
C LYS A 631 26.58 14.22 73.14
N LYS A 632 25.50 14.73 72.49
CA LYS A 632 25.04 16.17 72.29
C LYS A 632 25.91 17.28 71.59
N LEU A 633 25.24 18.42 71.23
CA LEU A 633 25.72 19.80 70.83
C LEU A 633 26.11 20.00 69.33
N SER A 634 26.23 21.18 68.64
CA SER A 634 25.77 22.62 68.73
C SER A 634 26.34 23.44 67.49
N ILE A 635 26.02 24.69 67.05
CA ILE A 635 24.96 25.75 67.24
C ILE A 635 24.98 26.79 66.05
N ASN A 636 24.02 27.73 66.02
CA ASN A 636 23.63 28.81 65.04
C ASN A 636 24.64 29.93 64.61
N GLY A 637 24.29 30.70 63.55
CA GLY A 637 24.78 32.08 63.25
C GLY A 637 24.11 32.78 62.01
N ILE A 638 23.99 34.13 61.99
CA ILE A 638 23.42 34.97 60.87
C ILE A 638 24.08 36.38 60.86
N PRO A 639 24.28 37.09 59.71
CA PRO A 639 23.42 38.24 59.34
C PRO A 639 23.28 38.55 57.80
N ASN A 640 22.66 39.70 57.45
CA ASN A 640 22.12 40.12 56.12
C ASN A 640 23.11 40.78 55.11
N ILE A 641 22.66 40.84 53.82
CA ILE A 641 22.74 41.92 52.78
C ILE A 641 21.99 41.35 51.54
N LEU A 642 20.79 41.78 51.08
CA LEU A 642 20.30 43.04 50.49
C LEU A 642 21.03 43.47 49.19
N GLY A 643 20.42 43.58 48.00
CA GLY A 643 19.07 43.25 47.51
C GLY A 643 18.78 43.96 46.17
N SER A 644 18.06 43.33 45.22
CA SER A 644 17.65 43.99 43.95
C SER A 644 16.42 43.36 43.27
N TYR A 645 15.40 44.21 43.04
CA TYR A 645 14.20 44.11 42.18
C TYR A 645 13.33 42.83 42.04
N CYS A 646 12.15 42.94 42.66
CA CYS A 646 10.80 42.76 42.08
C CYS A 646 10.12 41.39 41.92
N THR A 647 8.81 41.42 42.18
CA THR A 647 7.84 40.30 42.25
C THR A 647 6.80 40.37 41.13
N PRO A 648 6.17 39.25 40.72
CA PRO A 648 4.90 39.26 39.99
C PRO A 648 3.73 39.63 40.92
N SER A 649 2.70 40.29 40.38
CA SER A 649 1.50 40.75 41.12
C SER A 649 0.20 40.09 40.64
N ASN A 650 -0.87 40.25 41.42
CA ASN A 650 -2.22 39.69 41.20
C ASN A 650 -3.15 40.58 40.35
N GLY A 651 -4.24 39.98 39.87
CA GLY A 651 -5.50 40.68 39.54
C GLY A 651 -5.57 41.22 38.09
N PRO A 652 -6.78 41.43 37.52
CA PRO A 652 -8.03 41.92 38.16
C PRO A 652 -8.91 40.80 38.77
N ALA A 653 -9.78 41.00 39.78
CA ALA A 653 -10.88 41.96 39.95
C ALA A 653 -11.99 41.84 38.88
N GLY A 654 -13.28 41.63 39.18
CA GLY A 654 -13.92 41.40 40.48
C GLY A 654 -15.26 42.14 40.59
N THR A 655 -16.35 41.56 40.09
CA THR A 655 -17.70 42.16 40.20
C THR A 655 -18.49 41.52 41.33
N LEU A 656 -18.95 42.36 42.26
CA LEU A 656 -19.67 42.01 43.47
C LEU A 656 -21.16 41.69 43.17
N ILE A 657 -21.66 40.56 43.64
CA ILE A 657 -23.10 40.36 43.93
C ILE A 657 -23.23 39.80 45.34
N THR A 658 -24.18 40.34 46.11
CA THR A 658 -24.36 40.12 47.54
C THR A 658 -25.14 38.85 47.88
N LEU A 659 -24.93 38.35 49.10
CA LEU A 659 -25.85 37.39 49.72
C LEU A 659 -27.24 38.02 49.87
N LYS A 660 -28.28 37.28 49.46
CA LYS A 660 -29.65 37.47 49.96
C LYS A 660 -30.28 36.12 50.23
N ASP A 661 -30.99 36.06 51.35
CA ASP A 661 -31.73 34.89 51.82
C ASP A 661 -33.08 34.77 51.10
N GLY A 662 -33.70 33.59 51.13
CA GLY A 662 -35.11 33.42 50.77
C GLY A 662 -35.47 32.25 49.84
N THR A 663 -36.09 31.24 50.46
CA THR A 663 -37.21 30.45 49.90
C THR A 663 -36.91 29.36 48.85
N MET A 664 -37.61 28.23 48.99
CA MET A 664 -37.65 27.16 47.99
C MET A 664 -38.27 27.64 46.67
N LYS A 665 -37.61 27.36 45.53
CA LYS A 665 -38.34 27.07 44.29
C LYS A 665 -37.58 26.08 43.40
N GLU A 666 -38.20 24.92 43.25
CA GLU A 666 -37.85 23.88 42.28
C GLU A 666 -37.81 24.47 40.86
N THR A 667 -36.63 24.39 40.22
CA THR A 667 -36.45 24.79 38.82
C THR A 667 -35.62 23.72 38.12
N ALA A 668 -36.29 22.91 37.30
CA ALA A 668 -35.60 21.94 36.46
C ALA A 668 -34.75 22.67 35.43
N LYS A 669 -33.41 22.61 35.57
CA LYS A 669 -32.54 22.83 34.42
C LYS A 669 -32.86 21.73 33.41
N LEU A 670 -33.48 22.10 32.28
CA LEU A 670 -33.67 21.20 31.15
C LEU A 670 -32.31 20.60 30.80
N ILE A 671 -32.25 19.28 30.70
CA ILE A 671 -31.13 18.60 30.07
C ILE A 671 -31.38 18.77 28.57
N THR A 672 -30.68 19.71 27.95
CA THR A 672 -30.72 19.92 26.51
C THR A 672 -30.33 18.61 25.81
N GLU A 673 -31.12 18.16 24.83
CA GLU A 673 -30.77 16.96 24.08
C GLU A 673 -29.40 17.12 23.40
N PRO A 674 -28.59 16.05 23.31
CA PRO A 674 -27.41 16.05 22.47
C PRO A 674 -27.84 16.26 21.00
N GLN A 675 -27.26 17.29 20.39
CA GLN A 675 -27.32 17.55 18.95
C GLN A 675 -25.92 17.32 18.37
N THR A 676 -25.86 16.98 17.09
CA THR A 676 -24.62 16.84 16.31
C THR A 676 -24.71 17.73 15.08
N ALA A 677 -23.58 18.15 14.54
CA ALA A 677 -23.53 19.02 13.36
C ALA A 677 -24.29 18.44 12.16
N THR A 678 -25.02 19.30 11.45
CA THR A 678 -25.66 18.93 10.19
C THR A 678 -24.65 18.96 9.03
N ILE A 679 -25.02 18.39 7.89
CA ILE A 679 -24.12 18.31 6.73
C ILE A 679 -23.86 19.71 6.16
N GLU A 680 -24.82 20.61 6.33
CA GLU A 680 -24.78 22.00 5.89
C GLU A 680 -23.74 22.79 6.70
N GLU A 681 -23.64 22.57 8.02
CA GLU A 681 -22.55 23.12 8.85
C GLU A 681 -21.18 22.61 8.38
N ILE A 682 -21.08 21.31 8.06
CA ILE A 682 -19.84 20.67 7.60
C ILE A 682 -19.41 21.24 6.23
N GLN A 683 -20.36 21.48 5.33
CA GLN A 683 -20.12 22.09 4.02
C GLN A 683 -19.73 23.58 4.13
N GLN A 684 -20.19 24.30 5.15
CA GLN A 684 -19.77 25.68 5.42
C GLN A 684 -18.35 25.81 6.00
N MET A 685 -17.69 24.71 6.39
CA MET A 685 -16.34 24.77 6.97
C MET A 685 -15.30 25.32 5.97
N LYS A 686 -14.49 26.27 6.43
CA LYS A 686 -13.41 26.95 5.66
C LYS A 686 -12.41 25.98 4.99
N THR A 687 -12.27 24.78 5.53
CA THR A 687 -11.45 23.67 4.99
C THR A 687 -12.12 22.96 3.81
N PHE A 688 -13.45 22.81 3.80
CA PHE A 688 -14.22 22.25 2.68
C PHE A 688 -14.33 23.26 1.53
N GLY A 689 -14.61 24.54 1.83
CA GLY A 689 -14.63 25.60 0.82
C GLY A 689 -13.29 25.81 0.10
N LYS A 690 -12.15 25.46 0.72
CA LYS A 690 -10.84 25.40 0.06
C LYS A 690 -10.72 24.24 -0.94
N LEU A 691 -11.30 23.07 -0.64
CA LEU A 691 -11.30 21.93 -1.55
C LEU A 691 -12.13 22.24 -2.80
N LEU A 692 -13.35 22.78 -2.64
CA LEU A 692 -14.20 23.15 -3.78
C LEU A 692 -13.48 24.12 -4.74
N LYS A 693 -12.78 25.14 -4.22
CA LYS A 693 -12.00 26.09 -5.05
C LYS A 693 -10.76 25.46 -5.72
N LYS A 694 -10.17 24.40 -5.15
CA LYS A 694 -9.13 23.60 -5.82
C LYS A 694 -9.73 22.81 -6.98
N GLN A 695 -10.83 22.12 -6.73
CA GLN A 695 -11.52 21.28 -7.72
C GLN A 695 -12.04 22.10 -8.91
N GLU A 696 -12.67 23.25 -8.65
CA GLU A 696 -13.11 24.21 -9.68
C GLU A 696 -11.94 24.68 -10.57
N LYS A 697 -10.77 24.98 -9.98
CA LYS A 697 -9.58 25.37 -10.73
C LYS A 697 -9.04 24.22 -11.59
N GLU A 698 -8.98 23.01 -11.05
CA GLU A 698 -8.51 21.82 -11.79
C GLU A 698 -9.40 21.52 -13.00
N LEU A 699 -10.74 21.61 -12.84
CA LEU A 699 -11.67 21.37 -13.93
C LEU A 699 -11.53 22.44 -15.03
N LYS A 700 -11.49 23.73 -14.66
CA LYS A 700 -11.26 24.84 -15.60
C LYS A 700 -9.90 24.78 -16.30
N GLU A 701 -8.89 24.17 -15.69
CA GLU A 701 -7.60 23.94 -16.34
C GLU A 701 -7.65 22.79 -17.35
N LEU A 702 -8.37 21.71 -17.03
CA LEU A 702 -8.59 20.57 -17.93
C LEU A 702 -9.43 20.98 -19.16
N GLU A 703 -10.53 21.70 -18.95
CA GLU A 703 -11.37 22.27 -20.01
C GLU A 703 -10.53 23.12 -20.98
N ARG A 704 -9.75 24.08 -20.46
CA ARG A 704 -8.87 24.94 -21.28
C ARG A 704 -7.83 24.14 -22.08
N LYS A 705 -7.30 23.05 -21.52
CA LYS A 705 -6.34 22.17 -22.22
C LYS A 705 -7.00 21.45 -23.40
N MET A 706 -8.24 20.97 -23.24
CA MET A 706 -8.96 20.29 -24.33
C MET A 706 -9.49 21.27 -25.38
N THR A 707 -10.03 22.43 -24.98
CA THR A 707 -10.43 23.49 -25.93
C THR A 707 -9.25 23.92 -26.80
N LYS A 708 -8.05 24.12 -26.21
CA LYS A 708 -6.85 24.48 -26.97
C LYS A 708 -6.43 23.39 -27.96
N ARG A 709 -6.55 22.10 -27.63
CA ARG A 709 -6.33 21.00 -28.58
C ARG A 709 -7.34 21.04 -29.74
N LYS A 710 -8.62 21.31 -29.45
CA LYS A 710 -9.67 21.43 -30.47
C LYS A 710 -9.41 22.64 -31.40
N GLU A 711 -8.96 23.77 -30.87
CA GLU A 711 -8.52 24.93 -31.64
C GLU A 711 -7.31 24.63 -32.53
N GLU A 712 -6.27 23.96 -32.00
CA GLU A 712 -5.08 23.54 -32.75
C GLU A 712 -5.42 22.56 -33.88
N LEU A 713 -6.34 21.63 -33.63
CA LEU A 713 -6.85 20.66 -34.62
C LEU A 713 -7.66 21.34 -35.73
N LEU A 714 -8.58 22.26 -35.38
CA LEU A 714 -9.33 23.05 -36.36
C LEU A 714 -8.38 23.93 -37.20
N GLN A 715 -7.34 24.51 -36.60
CA GLN A 715 -6.34 25.31 -37.31
C GLN A 715 -5.48 24.47 -38.27
N LYS A 716 -5.08 23.24 -37.86
CA LYS A 716 -4.40 22.24 -38.72
C LYS A 716 -5.20 21.98 -40.00
N TYR A 717 -6.50 21.68 -39.88
CA TYR A 717 -7.33 21.35 -41.04
C TYR A 717 -7.76 22.58 -41.86
N ALA A 718 -8.01 23.73 -41.25
CA ALA A 718 -8.24 24.98 -41.98
C ALA A 718 -7.07 25.33 -42.91
N ALA A 719 -5.83 25.06 -42.49
CA ALA A 719 -4.65 25.20 -43.35
C ALA A 719 -4.66 24.21 -44.53
N PHE A 720 -5.02 22.93 -44.31
CA PHE A 720 -5.14 21.95 -45.39
C PHE A 720 -6.25 22.28 -46.40
N PHE A 721 -7.44 22.69 -45.93
CA PHE A 721 -8.51 23.15 -46.81
C PHE A 721 -8.07 24.38 -47.63
N THR A 722 -7.41 25.35 -46.99
CA THR A 722 -6.84 26.52 -47.68
C THR A 722 -5.79 26.11 -48.72
N GLU A 723 -4.98 25.09 -48.46
CA GLU A 723 -4.00 24.57 -49.42
C GLU A 723 -4.65 23.91 -50.64
N VAL A 724 -5.73 23.14 -50.47
CA VAL A 724 -6.50 22.55 -51.58
C VAL A 724 -7.14 23.65 -52.44
N VAL A 725 -7.79 24.65 -51.83
CA VAL A 725 -8.33 25.81 -52.58
C VAL A 725 -7.21 26.58 -53.29
N SER A 726 -6.05 26.73 -52.66
CA SER A 726 -4.86 27.36 -53.25
C SER A 726 -4.19 26.56 -54.37
N GLN A 727 -4.58 25.31 -54.61
CA GLN A 727 -4.13 24.51 -55.75
C GLN A 727 -5.03 24.74 -56.99
N LEU A 728 -6.32 25.02 -56.78
CA LEU A 728 -7.25 25.41 -57.86
C LEU A 728 -6.95 26.82 -58.41
N GLY A 729 -6.65 27.78 -57.53
CA GLY A 729 -6.49 29.21 -57.91
C GLY A 729 -5.18 29.63 -58.59
N ARG A 730 -4.30 28.70 -59.03
CA ARG A 730 -2.94 29.03 -59.52
C ARG A 730 -2.73 29.07 -61.03
N ASN A 731 -3.79 28.94 -61.84
CA ASN A 731 -3.68 28.82 -63.29
C ASN A 731 -3.91 30.12 -64.10
N GLU A 732 -3.97 31.30 -63.47
CA GLU A 732 -3.99 32.59 -64.19
C GLU A 732 -2.84 33.55 -63.80
N MET A 733 -2.35 34.25 -64.84
CA MET A 733 -1.35 35.33 -64.83
C MET A 733 0.11 34.95 -64.53
N SER A 734 1.07 35.70 -65.08
CA SER A 734 2.49 35.32 -65.12
C SER A 734 3.50 36.47 -65.02
N CYS A 735 4.70 36.15 -64.49
CA CYS A 735 5.96 36.92 -64.58
C CYS A 735 6.05 38.26 -63.79
N PRO A 736 7.26 38.84 -63.58
CA PRO A 736 8.39 38.20 -62.88
C PRO A 736 9.18 39.12 -61.91
N SER A 737 9.91 38.53 -60.93
CA SER A 737 11.39 38.68 -60.76
C SER A 737 11.96 38.64 -59.32
N ARG A 738 13.22 38.16 -59.24
CA ARG A 738 14.23 38.26 -58.16
C ARG A 738 14.06 37.42 -56.86
N THR A 739 15.21 37.19 -56.21
CA THR A 739 15.60 36.02 -55.37
C THR A 739 16.06 36.46 -53.95
N PRO A 740 16.36 35.60 -52.93
CA PRO A 740 16.73 34.17 -53.01
C PRO A 740 16.30 33.15 -51.91
N ARG A 741 16.16 31.89 -52.35
CA ARG A 741 16.49 30.61 -51.68
C ARG A 741 16.40 30.49 -50.13
N ARG A 742 15.42 29.69 -49.66
CA ARG A 742 15.60 28.70 -48.58
C ARG A 742 15.33 27.29 -49.11
N LYS A 743 15.89 26.26 -48.46
CA LYS A 743 15.74 24.84 -48.87
C LYS A 743 14.43 24.28 -48.33
N SER A 744 13.67 23.56 -49.16
CA SER A 744 12.58 22.69 -48.73
C SER A 744 13.02 21.21 -48.83
N CYS A 745 12.35 20.33 -48.09
CA CYS A 745 12.56 18.89 -48.18
C CYS A 745 11.93 18.34 -49.46
N ARG A 746 12.60 17.39 -50.13
CA ARG A 746 11.95 16.51 -51.10
C ARG A 746 11.17 15.44 -50.34
N ILE A 747 9.88 15.31 -50.65
CA ILE A 747 9.21 14.01 -50.64
C ILE A 747 9.25 13.52 -52.09
N VAL A 748 9.48 12.23 -52.29
CA VAL A 748 9.46 11.59 -53.61
C VAL A 748 8.13 10.85 -53.73
N LEU A 749 7.36 11.19 -54.75
CA LEU A 749 6.25 10.40 -55.27
C LEU A 749 6.39 10.32 -56.79
N ASP A 750 5.79 9.29 -57.37
CA ASP A 750 6.18 8.75 -58.67
C ASP A 750 5.67 9.56 -59.88
N GLU A 751 6.37 9.49 -61.00
CA GLU A 751 5.96 10.18 -62.24
C GLU A 751 5.09 9.25 -63.11
N SER A 752 3.81 9.60 -63.27
CA SER A 752 2.98 9.08 -64.37
C SER A 752 2.19 10.22 -65.01
N SER A 753 2.15 10.26 -66.34
CA SER A 753 1.72 11.43 -67.10
C SER A 753 0.33 11.25 -67.72
N THR A 754 -0.63 12.07 -67.30
CA THR A 754 -1.91 12.28 -68.00
C THR A 754 -2.21 13.77 -68.12
N LYS A 755 -2.72 14.19 -69.29
CA LYS A 755 -3.24 15.54 -69.51
C LYS A 755 -4.68 15.61 -68.99
N GLY A 756 -4.84 15.77 -67.68
CA GLY A 756 -6.17 15.87 -67.06
C GLY A 756 -6.96 17.07 -67.57
N ASN A 757 -8.27 16.89 -67.77
CA ASN A 757 -9.18 17.98 -68.11
C ASN A 757 -9.45 18.89 -66.90
N ALA A 758 -9.90 20.12 -67.14
CA ALA A 758 -10.24 21.05 -66.05
C ALA A 758 -11.31 20.48 -65.10
N ALA A 759 -12.30 19.74 -65.61
CA ALA A 759 -13.31 19.06 -64.80
C ALA A 759 -12.71 17.95 -63.90
N GLU A 760 -11.77 17.18 -64.44
CA GLU A 760 -11.11 16.04 -63.80
C GLU A 760 -10.16 16.49 -62.66
N LEU A 761 -9.57 17.68 -62.81
CA LEU A 761 -8.80 18.35 -61.76
C LEU A 761 -9.70 18.88 -60.62
N THR A 762 -10.89 19.40 -60.94
CA THR A 762 -11.88 19.84 -59.95
C THR A 762 -12.45 18.64 -59.19
N GLU A 763 -12.87 17.59 -59.89
CA GLU A 763 -13.40 16.36 -59.29
C GLU A 763 -12.39 15.68 -58.33
N ASN A 764 -11.11 15.65 -58.69
CA ASN A 764 -10.04 15.17 -57.81
C ASN A 764 -9.80 16.08 -56.59
N ALA A 765 -9.98 17.40 -56.74
CA ALA A 765 -9.91 18.34 -55.62
C ALA A 765 -11.11 18.20 -54.66
N ASP A 766 -12.32 18.02 -55.20
CA ASP A 766 -13.55 17.84 -54.42
C ASP A 766 -13.54 16.51 -53.64
N ASN A 767 -13.09 15.41 -54.28
CA ASN A 767 -12.88 14.13 -53.60
C ASN A 767 -11.88 14.25 -52.44
N LYS A 768 -10.76 14.95 -52.65
CA LYS A 768 -9.76 15.22 -51.60
C LYS A 768 -10.27 16.16 -50.51
N MET A 769 -11.17 17.10 -50.84
CA MET A 769 -11.84 17.98 -49.88
C MET A 769 -12.80 17.17 -48.98
N MET A 770 -13.54 16.22 -49.55
CA MET A 770 -14.39 15.29 -48.81
C MET A 770 -13.59 14.35 -47.89
N GLU A 771 -12.50 13.75 -48.38
CA GLU A 771 -11.61 12.90 -47.57
C GLU A 771 -11.02 13.66 -46.36
N LEU A 772 -10.63 14.93 -46.54
CA LEU A 772 -10.15 15.79 -45.46
C LEU A 772 -11.26 16.22 -44.49
N LYS A 773 -12.51 16.36 -44.96
CA LYS A 773 -13.68 16.64 -44.12
C LYS A 773 -14.01 15.44 -43.24
N GLU A 774 -14.08 14.24 -43.80
CA GLU A 774 -14.38 13.00 -43.06
C GLU A 774 -13.33 12.73 -41.98
N LYS A 775 -12.04 12.87 -42.32
CA LYS A 775 -10.94 12.75 -41.34
C LYS A 775 -10.96 13.82 -40.25
N LEU A 776 -11.46 15.03 -40.54
CA LEU A 776 -11.67 16.05 -39.51
C LEU A 776 -12.86 15.71 -38.60
N GLU A 777 -13.94 15.14 -39.14
CA GLU A 777 -15.09 14.68 -38.36
C GLU A 777 -14.68 13.52 -37.43
N GLU A 778 -13.86 12.57 -37.90
CA GLU A 778 -13.28 11.50 -37.07
C GLU A 778 -12.31 12.02 -35.99
N GLU A 779 -11.29 12.82 -36.35
CA GLU A 779 -10.32 13.35 -35.36
C GLU A 779 -11.01 14.24 -34.30
N LEU A 780 -12.07 14.99 -34.67
CA LEU A 780 -12.84 15.80 -33.70
C LEU A 780 -13.79 14.98 -32.83
N LEU A 781 -14.37 13.90 -33.35
CA LEU A 781 -15.22 13.01 -32.57
C LEU A 781 -14.39 12.35 -31.47
N HIS A 782 -13.29 11.68 -31.84
CA HIS A 782 -12.38 11.03 -30.87
C HIS A 782 -11.83 12.02 -29.83
N LEU A 783 -11.45 13.24 -30.23
CA LEU A 783 -10.99 14.28 -29.29
C LEU A 783 -12.10 14.78 -28.35
N GLY A 784 -13.35 14.80 -28.80
CA GLY A 784 -14.50 15.13 -27.96
C GLY A 784 -14.86 14.01 -26.98
N GLU A 785 -14.73 12.75 -27.39
CA GLU A 785 -14.89 11.59 -26.51
C GLU A 785 -13.81 11.60 -25.41
N GLU A 786 -12.53 11.76 -25.77
CA GLU A 786 -11.43 12.00 -24.81
C GLU A 786 -11.76 13.14 -23.84
N GLN A 787 -12.33 14.25 -24.33
CA GLN A 787 -12.65 15.41 -23.51
C GLN A 787 -13.74 15.10 -22.48
N TYR A 788 -14.85 14.50 -22.89
CA TYR A 788 -15.96 14.20 -21.98
C TYR A 788 -15.62 13.09 -20.99
N ASP A 789 -14.90 12.07 -21.45
CA ASP A 789 -14.44 10.94 -20.64
C ASP A 789 -13.40 11.39 -19.58
N ALA A 790 -12.45 12.27 -19.94
CA ALA A 790 -11.52 12.87 -18.99
C ALA A 790 -12.21 13.82 -17.98
N ILE A 791 -13.21 14.59 -18.41
CA ILE A 791 -14.01 15.46 -17.54
C ILE A 791 -14.84 14.62 -16.55
N TRP A 792 -15.48 13.55 -17.01
CA TRP A 792 -16.26 12.64 -16.18
C TRP A 792 -15.41 11.96 -15.10
N LYS A 793 -14.30 11.31 -15.49
CA LYS A 793 -13.34 10.69 -14.56
C LYS A 793 -12.79 11.69 -13.55
N LYS A 794 -12.61 12.96 -13.94
CA LYS A 794 -12.17 14.02 -13.02
C LYS A 794 -13.28 14.45 -12.05
N LYS A 795 -14.54 14.51 -12.49
CA LYS A 795 -15.71 14.82 -11.64
C LYS A 795 -16.02 13.71 -10.63
N ASP A 796 -15.90 12.44 -11.03
CA ASP A 796 -16.01 11.28 -10.14
C ASP A 796 -14.95 11.32 -9.03
N GLN A 797 -13.67 11.47 -9.41
CA GLN A 797 -12.58 11.65 -8.45
C GLN A 797 -12.82 12.84 -7.49
N HIS A 798 -13.41 13.93 -7.98
CA HIS A 798 -13.79 15.08 -7.15
C HIS A 798 -14.99 14.79 -6.22
N ALA A 799 -15.91 13.90 -6.58
CA ALA A 799 -17.00 13.44 -5.70
C ALA A 799 -16.45 12.64 -4.51
N ILE A 800 -15.59 11.67 -4.78
CA ILE A 800 -14.88 10.87 -3.77
C ILE A 800 -14.06 11.78 -2.84
N GLU A 801 -13.29 12.75 -3.38
CA GLU A 801 -12.57 13.74 -2.58
C GLU A 801 -13.50 14.58 -1.67
N LYS A 802 -14.67 15.03 -2.18
CA LYS A 802 -15.65 15.79 -1.38
C LYS A 802 -16.17 14.95 -0.21
N VAL A 803 -16.57 13.71 -0.47
CA VAL A 803 -17.15 12.82 0.55
C VAL A 803 -16.11 12.42 1.58
N ALA A 804 -14.90 12.04 1.17
CA ALA A 804 -13.79 11.79 2.07
C ALA A 804 -13.50 13.01 2.98
N LYS A 805 -13.58 14.24 2.43
CA LYS A 805 -13.40 15.46 3.22
C LYS A 805 -14.57 15.75 4.16
N MET A 806 -15.82 15.52 3.75
CA MET A 806 -16.99 15.63 4.64
C MET A 806 -16.92 14.60 5.77
N LEU A 807 -16.55 13.34 5.49
CA LEU A 807 -16.37 12.30 6.50
C LEU A 807 -15.23 12.62 7.48
N GLN A 808 -14.13 13.21 7.02
CA GLN A 808 -13.07 13.70 7.92
C GLN A 808 -13.61 14.78 8.88
N LEU A 809 -14.23 15.82 8.33
CA LEU A 809 -14.71 16.97 9.11
C LEU A 809 -15.85 16.58 10.06
N ALA A 810 -16.73 15.65 9.64
CA ALA A 810 -17.71 15.02 10.51
C ALA A 810 -17.04 14.33 11.70
N ARG A 811 -16.07 13.44 11.47
CA ARG A 811 -15.35 12.72 12.54
C ARG A 811 -14.60 13.66 13.50
N GLU A 812 -14.00 14.73 12.99
CA GLU A 812 -13.35 15.78 13.80
C GLU A 812 -14.36 16.49 14.72
N LYS A 813 -15.52 16.88 14.20
CA LYS A 813 -16.61 17.50 14.95
C LYS A 813 -17.23 16.53 15.98
N GLN A 814 -17.52 15.29 15.57
CA GLN A 814 -18.08 14.23 16.42
C GLN A 814 -17.17 13.89 17.61
N ALA A 815 -15.86 13.86 17.41
CA ALA A 815 -14.88 13.69 18.49
C ALA A 815 -14.90 14.86 19.50
N SER A 816 -15.14 16.09 19.03
CA SER A 816 -15.27 17.26 19.92
C SER A 816 -16.56 17.22 20.75
N GLU A 817 -17.67 16.74 20.16
CA GLU A 817 -18.96 16.57 20.84
C GLU A 817 -18.87 15.51 21.95
N LEU A 818 -18.30 14.34 21.66
CA LEU A 818 -18.06 13.27 22.64
C LEU A 818 -17.12 13.72 23.77
N LYS A 819 -16.09 14.52 23.45
CA LYS A 819 -15.18 15.09 24.46
C LYS A 819 -15.92 16.04 25.41
N ALA A 820 -16.73 16.97 24.88
CA ALA A 820 -17.50 17.91 25.69
C ALA A 820 -18.54 17.19 26.59
N LEU A 821 -19.19 16.13 26.07
CA LEU A 821 -20.10 15.29 26.86
C LEU A 821 -19.38 14.60 28.03
N LYS A 822 -18.17 14.09 27.81
CA LYS A 822 -17.34 13.46 28.85
C LYS A 822 -16.90 14.47 29.92
N GLU A 823 -16.37 15.63 29.53
CA GLU A 823 -15.92 16.67 30.47
C GLU A 823 -17.08 17.19 31.34
N SER A 824 -18.27 17.34 30.76
CA SER A 824 -19.51 17.64 31.49
C SER A 824 -19.86 16.55 32.51
N TRP A 825 -19.79 15.26 32.14
CA TRP A 825 -20.06 14.14 33.05
C TRP A 825 -19.05 14.05 34.21
N GLU A 826 -17.75 14.26 33.94
CA GLU A 826 -16.71 14.25 34.98
C GLU A 826 -16.94 15.37 36.00
N SER A 827 -17.30 16.57 35.54
CA SER A 827 -17.66 17.72 36.39
C SER A 827 -18.89 17.42 37.26
N ASN A 828 -19.99 16.97 36.65
CA ASN A 828 -21.22 16.60 37.37
C ASN A 828 -20.99 15.50 38.41
N THR A 829 -20.17 14.50 38.09
CA THR A 829 -19.81 13.39 39.00
C THR A 829 -18.95 13.88 40.17
N LYS A 830 -18.02 14.81 39.93
CA LYS A 830 -17.21 15.46 40.97
C LYS A 830 -18.07 16.32 41.91
N GLU A 831 -19.03 17.07 41.37
CA GLU A 831 -19.96 17.87 42.18
C GLU A 831 -20.89 16.98 43.03
N MET A 832 -21.44 15.91 42.46
CA MET A 832 -22.24 14.92 43.21
C MET A 832 -21.44 14.32 44.37
N LYS A 833 -20.22 13.83 44.13
CA LYS A 833 -19.37 13.25 45.18
C LYS A 833 -19.09 14.26 46.29
N LYS A 834 -18.81 15.53 45.95
CA LYS A 834 -18.65 16.61 46.93
C LYS A 834 -19.91 16.82 47.78
N LYS A 835 -21.11 16.83 47.18
CA LYS A 835 -22.39 16.97 47.90
C LYS A 835 -22.68 15.79 48.85
N LEU A 836 -22.32 14.56 48.48
CA LEU A 836 -22.48 13.39 49.33
C LEU A 836 -21.45 13.34 50.47
N GLU A 837 -20.22 13.82 50.23
CA GLU A 837 -19.18 13.91 51.26
C GLU A 837 -19.49 14.98 52.31
N VAL A 838 -19.99 16.16 51.90
CA VAL A 838 -20.48 17.18 52.85
C VAL A 838 -21.55 16.58 53.78
N LYS A 839 -22.56 15.89 53.22
CA LYS A 839 -23.57 15.18 54.03
C LYS A 839 -22.99 14.13 54.98
N ARG A 840 -21.86 13.50 54.65
CA ARG A 840 -21.17 12.54 55.55
C ARG A 840 -20.52 13.28 56.71
N LEU A 841 -19.84 14.39 56.43
CA LEU A 841 -19.20 15.24 57.44
C LEU A 841 -20.24 15.85 58.39
N ASP A 842 -21.37 16.35 57.87
CA ASP A 842 -22.49 16.89 58.67
C ASP A 842 -23.04 15.81 59.63
N LYS A 843 -23.33 14.61 59.11
CA LYS A 843 -23.78 13.45 59.92
C LYS A 843 -22.76 13.10 61.02
N ILE A 844 -21.46 13.10 60.71
CA ILE A 844 -20.40 12.79 61.69
C ILE A 844 -20.24 13.91 62.74
N GLN A 845 -20.38 15.18 62.35
CA GLN A 845 -20.28 16.33 63.25
C GLN A 845 -21.46 16.41 64.22
N ALA A 846 -22.67 15.98 63.80
CA ALA A 846 -23.80 15.81 64.71
C ALA A 846 -23.50 14.75 65.78
N VAL A 847 -22.91 13.61 65.39
CA VAL A 847 -22.53 12.50 66.30
C VAL A 847 -21.38 12.88 67.24
N ALA A 848 -20.56 13.87 66.89
CA ALA A 848 -19.49 14.39 67.75
C ALA A 848 -19.99 15.05 69.06
N LYS A 849 -21.29 15.35 69.18
CA LYS A 849 -21.90 15.99 70.36
C LYS A 849 -22.34 15.02 71.46
N ASN A 850 -22.16 13.70 71.26
CA ASN A 850 -22.62 12.67 72.20
C ASN A 850 -21.48 12.19 73.12
N THR A 851 -21.78 11.93 74.40
CA THR A 851 -20.77 11.77 75.47
C THR A 851 -20.17 10.37 75.62
N ASP A 852 -20.84 9.32 75.15
CA ASP A 852 -20.24 7.97 75.13
C ASP A 852 -19.37 7.76 73.89
N LYS A 853 -18.07 7.54 74.13
CA LYS A 853 -17.04 7.26 73.13
C LYS A 853 -17.30 5.95 72.37
N SER A 854 -17.91 4.94 73.00
CA SER A 854 -18.17 3.63 72.40
C SER A 854 -19.33 3.67 71.39
N ALA A 855 -20.46 4.27 71.78
CA ALA A 855 -21.57 4.57 70.88
C ALA A 855 -21.15 5.49 69.73
N GLN A 856 -20.29 6.48 69.99
CA GLN A 856 -19.80 7.40 68.98
C GLN A 856 -19.02 6.68 67.87
N GLU A 857 -18.18 5.69 68.20
CA GLU A 857 -17.49 4.88 67.19
C GLU A 857 -18.44 3.98 66.38
N ARG A 858 -19.40 3.32 67.04
CA ARG A 858 -20.37 2.45 66.37
C ARG A 858 -21.16 3.23 65.31
N LEU A 859 -21.68 4.40 65.68
CA LEU A 859 -22.49 5.23 64.80
C LEU A 859 -21.66 5.90 63.67
N LYS A 860 -20.37 6.21 63.90
CA LYS A 860 -19.44 6.64 62.84
C LYS A 860 -19.20 5.56 61.78
N ARG A 861 -19.08 4.29 62.18
CA ARG A 861 -18.94 3.14 61.24
C ARG A 861 -20.22 2.97 60.41
N GLU A 862 -21.38 3.09 61.03
CA GLU A 862 -22.68 3.01 60.37
C GLU A 862 -22.90 4.14 59.35
N ILE A 863 -22.56 5.39 59.70
CA ILE A 863 -22.61 6.54 58.77
C ILE A 863 -21.69 6.34 57.56
N ASN A 864 -20.48 5.80 57.76
CA ASN A 864 -19.58 5.49 56.65
C ASN A 864 -20.17 4.42 55.72
N ASN A 865 -20.72 3.32 56.27
CA ASN A 865 -21.35 2.27 55.47
C ASN A 865 -22.58 2.79 54.69
N SER A 866 -23.43 3.60 55.35
CA SER A 866 -24.56 4.30 54.73
C SER A 866 -24.11 5.21 53.58
N HIS A 867 -23.07 6.03 53.78
CA HIS A 867 -22.53 6.90 52.74
C HIS A 867 -21.96 6.11 51.56
N ILE A 868 -21.26 5.00 51.77
CA ILE A 868 -20.76 4.14 50.69
C ILE A 868 -21.92 3.62 49.83
N GLN A 869 -23.02 3.18 50.46
CA GLN A 869 -24.23 2.75 49.74
C GLN A 869 -24.91 3.92 49.00
N GLU A 870 -25.03 5.11 49.60
CA GLU A 870 -25.54 6.32 48.93
C GLU A 870 -24.71 6.67 47.69
N VAL A 871 -23.37 6.69 47.80
CA VAL A 871 -22.45 6.98 46.69
C VAL A 871 -22.54 5.93 45.58
N VAL A 872 -22.52 4.63 45.91
CA VAL A 872 -22.62 3.56 44.92
C VAL A 872 -23.95 3.63 44.16
N LYS A 873 -25.07 3.89 44.87
CA LYS A 873 -26.39 4.04 44.25
C LYS A 873 -26.45 5.26 43.32
N ALA A 874 -25.91 6.40 43.76
CA ALA A 874 -25.92 7.64 42.98
C ALA A 874 -25.01 7.57 41.73
N VAL A 875 -23.82 6.95 41.85
CA VAL A 875 -22.92 6.70 40.71
C VAL A 875 -23.56 5.74 39.70
N LYS A 876 -24.19 4.64 40.15
CA LYS A 876 -24.92 3.74 39.23
C LYS A 876 -26.02 4.48 38.46
N GLN A 877 -26.77 5.37 39.10
CA GLN A 877 -27.80 6.17 38.42
C GLN A 877 -27.22 7.20 37.44
N MET A 878 -26.08 7.82 37.76
CA MET A 878 -25.38 8.74 36.83
C MET A 878 -24.84 8.01 35.61
N ASN A 879 -24.18 6.87 35.79
CA ASN A 879 -23.62 6.09 34.68
C ASN A 879 -24.73 5.59 33.73
N ALA A 880 -25.90 5.19 34.26
CA ALA A 880 -27.07 4.84 33.45
C ALA A 880 -27.62 6.03 32.64
N LYS A 881 -27.62 7.25 33.21
CA LYS A 881 -28.01 8.47 32.48
C LYS A 881 -26.96 8.89 31.44
N GLN A 882 -25.67 8.75 31.74
CA GLN A 882 -24.58 9.01 30.81
C GLN A 882 -24.66 8.09 29.60
N SER A 883 -24.78 6.77 29.83
CA SER A 883 -24.85 5.76 28.77
C SER A 883 -25.98 6.05 27.77
N ARG A 884 -27.17 6.44 28.27
CA ARG A 884 -28.29 6.83 27.40
C ARG A 884 -28.01 8.07 26.55
N HIS A 885 -27.42 9.13 27.14
CA HIS A 885 -27.07 10.33 26.35
C HIS A 885 -25.98 10.06 25.31
N GLN A 886 -25.00 9.21 25.65
CA GLN A 886 -23.95 8.80 24.73
C GLN A 886 -24.54 7.99 23.55
N GLN A 887 -25.39 7.00 23.82
CA GLN A 887 -26.09 6.22 22.79
C GLN A 887 -26.95 7.09 21.87
N VAL A 888 -27.69 8.08 22.41
CA VAL A 888 -28.50 9.00 21.59
C VAL A 888 -27.62 9.93 20.73
N LEU A 889 -26.47 10.38 21.24
CA LEU A 889 -25.51 11.16 20.44
C LEU A 889 -24.89 10.28 19.33
N GLU A 890 -24.37 9.11 19.67
CA GLU A 890 -23.74 8.17 18.73
C GLU A 890 -24.70 7.71 17.62
N ALA A 891 -25.99 7.50 17.95
CA ALA A 891 -27.03 7.23 16.96
C ALA A 891 -27.23 8.40 15.98
N LYS A 892 -27.38 9.65 16.49
CA LYS A 892 -27.49 10.85 15.65
C LYS A 892 -26.24 11.07 14.78
N GLN A 893 -25.05 10.79 15.33
CA GLN A 893 -23.77 10.85 14.62
C GLN A 893 -23.68 9.80 13.50
N SER A 894 -24.15 8.57 13.74
CA SER A 894 -24.23 7.51 12.73
C SER A 894 -25.15 7.88 11.57
N THR A 895 -26.36 8.40 11.87
CA THR A 895 -27.30 8.90 10.84
C THR A 895 -26.71 10.04 10.00
N CYS A 896 -25.89 10.91 10.60
CA CYS A 896 -25.18 11.96 9.84
C CYS A 896 -24.13 11.36 8.87
N LEU A 897 -23.36 10.35 9.31
CA LEU A 897 -22.39 9.66 8.45
C LEU A 897 -23.05 8.88 7.31
N GLY A 898 -24.21 8.25 7.55
CA GLY A 898 -25.01 7.58 6.50
C GLY A 898 -25.40 8.53 5.38
N LYS A 899 -26.01 9.67 5.72
CA LYS A 899 -26.38 10.72 4.75
C LYS A 899 -25.20 11.37 4.03
N ILE A 900 -23.99 11.33 4.61
CA ILE A 900 -22.77 11.79 3.91
C ILE A 900 -22.32 10.76 2.86
N LYS A 901 -22.51 9.45 3.10
CA LYS A 901 -22.29 8.40 2.08
C LYS A 901 -23.33 8.43 0.97
N GLU A 902 -24.61 8.66 1.29
CA GLU A 902 -25.68 8.79 0.28
C GLU A 902 -25.40 9.91 -0.74
N LYS A 903 -24.76 11.01 -0.29
CA LYS A 903 -24.29 12.11 -1.16
C LYS A 903 -23.15 11.70 -2.11
N GLU A 904 -22.48 10.57 -1.91
CA GLU A 904 -21.46 10.03 -2.83
C GLU A 904 -22.12 9.53 -4.12
N SER A 905 -23.05 8.58 -3.98
CA SER A 905 -23.80 8.01 -5.10
C SER A 905 -24.62 9.06 -5.84
N GLN A 906 -25.16 10.06 -5.14
CA GLN A 906 -25.84 11.21 -5.77
C GLN A 906 -24.89 12.00 -6.69
N LEU A 907 -23.72 12.43 -6.19
CA LEU A 907 -22.75 13.21 -6.97
C LEU A 907 -22.15 12.41 -8.14
N GLN A 908 -21.98 11.09 -7.98
CA GLN A 908 -21.52 10.21 -9.05
C GLN A 908 -22.60 10.01 -10.12
N GLN A 909 -23.86 9.82 -9.73
CA GLN A 909 -24.99 9.72 -10.66
C GLN A 909 -25.22 11.03 -11.42
N GLU A 910 -25.10 12.19 -10.77
CA GLU A 910 -25.12 13.50 -11.42
C GLU A 910 -24.02 13.62 -12.48
N ALA A 911 -22.77 13.28 -12.14
CA ALA A 911 -21.64 13.35 -13.06
C ALA A 911 -21.77 12.38 -14.25
N PHE A 912 -22.27 11.16 -14.02
CA PHE A 912 -22.54 10.18 -15.08
C PHE A 912 -23.69 10.62 -15.99
N THR A 913 -24.76 11.18 -15.44
CA THR A 913 -25.91 11.68 -16.22
C THR A 913 -25.51 12.89 -17.08
N GLU A 914 -24.62 13.76 -16.59
CA GLU A 914 -24.03 14.85 -17.39
C GLU A 914 -23.17 14.29 -18.54
N TYR A 915 -22.33 13.29 -18.26
CA TYR A 915 -21.51 12.60 -19.25
C TYR A 915 -22.35 11.95 -20.37
N GLU A 916 -23.38 11.17 -20.02
CA GLU A 916 -24.28 10.57 -21.01
C GLU A 916 -24.94 11.63 -21.91
N ASN A 917 -25.40 12.73 -21.33
CA ASN A 917 -26.03 13.80 -22.10
C ASN A 917 -25.04 14.48 -23.05
N LYS A 918 -23.76 14.59 -22.66
CA LYS A 918 -22.70 15.09 -23.54
C LYS A 918 -22.29 14.11 -24.65
N MET A 919 -22.23 12.81 -24.36
CA MET A 919 -22.03 11.78 -25.37
C MET A 919 -23.21 11.69 -26.36
N LYS A 920 -24.41 12.14 -25.97
CA LYS A 920 -25.58 12.26 -26.88
C LYS A 920 -25.52 13.52 -27.76
N THR A 921 -24.85 14.61 -27.35
CA THR A 921 -24.74 15.85 -28.18
C THR A 921 -23.48 15.92 -29.04
N ILE A 922 -22.42 15.17 -28.70
CA ILE A 922 -21.09 15.27 -29.35
C ILE A 922 -21.12 15.24 -30.88
N SER A 923 -21.88 14.34 -31.50
CA SER A 923 -21.93 14.20 -32.97
C SER A 923 -22.44 15.48 -33.65
N ALA A 924 -23.46 16.13 -33.09
CA ALA A 924 -23.96 17.42 -33.59
C ALA A 924 -22.98 18.58 -33.31
N GLU A 925 -22.32 18.57 -32.16
CA GLU A 925 -21.28 19.55 -31.81
C GLU A 925 -20.06 19.45 -32.76
N VAL A 926 -19.70 18.24 -33.21
CA VAL A 926 -18.66 18.00 -34.22
C VAL A 926 -19.10 18.49 -35.60
N GLN A 927 -20.30 18.10 -36.06
CA GLN A 927 -20.82 18.51 -37.36
C GLN A 927 -20.88 20.03 -37.53
N ASP A 928 -21.33 20.79 -36.53
CA ASP A 928 -21.32 22.26 -36.63
C ASP A 928 -19.90 22.84 -36.53
N SER A 929 -18.99 22.22 -35.75
CA SER A 929 -17.57 22.61 -35.72
C SER A 929 -16.92 22.49 -37.10
N VAL A 930 -17.16 21.39 -37.82
CA VAL A 930 -16.62 21.16 -39.18
C VAL A 930 -17.28 22.07 -40.20
N LYS A 931 -18.60 22.21 -40.15
CA LYS A 931 -19.36 23.15 -41.00
C LYS A 931 -18.86 24.58 -40.87
N ASN A 932 -18.52 25.02 -39.66
CA ASN A 932 -17.95 26.36 -39.44
C ASN A 932 -16.47 26.46 -39.87
N CYS A 933 -15.67 25.40 -39.70
CA CYS A 933 -14.32 25.33 -40.26
C CYS A 933 -14.30 25.45 -41.79
N MET A 934 -15.22 24.77 -42.47
CA MET A 934 -15.37 24.82 -43.94
C MET A 934 -15.81 26.21 -44.42
N LYS A 935 -16.78 26.87 -43.75
CA LYS A 935 -17.22 28.24 -44.09
C LYS A 935 -16.08 29.26 -44.08
N VAL A 936 -15.11 29.13 -43.16
CA VAL A 936 -13.94 30.02 -43.09
C VAL A 936 -13.03 29.85 -44.31
N CYS A 937 -13.05 28.67 -44.95
CA CYS A 937 -12.28 28.38 -46.16
C CYS A 937 -13.04 28.67 -47.47
N TYR A 938 -14.38 28.72 -47.43
CA TYR A 938 -15.27 29.01 -48.55
C TYR A 938 -16.28 30.13 -48.22
N PRO A 939 -15.90 31.41 -48.35
CA PRO A 939 -16.86 32.51 -48.39
C PRO A 939 -17.61 32.50 -49.74
N SER A 940 -18.85 32.05 -49.75
CA SER A 940 -19.70 32.10 -50.95
C SER A 940 -20.09 33.54 -51.28
N GLU A 941 -19.62 34.08 -52.40
CA GLU A 941 -20.14 35.34 -52.95
C GLU A 941 -21.58 35.15 -53.44
N ALA A 942 -22.54 35.61 -52.64
CA ALA A 942 -23.96 35.60 -52.98
C ALA A 942 -24.73 36.72 -52.26
N ASP A 943 -24.20 37.95 -52.32
CA ASP A 943 -25.01 39.14 -52.04
C ASP A 943 -25.03 40.05 -53.29
N THR A 944 -26.17 40.71 -53.53
CA THR A 944 -26.54 41.47 -54.74
C THR A 944 -26.61 40.69 -56.08
N ALA A 945 -27.81 40.23 -56.47
CA ALA A 945 -28.37 40.49 -57.82
C ALA A 945 -29.81 39.96 -58.03
N LYS A 946 -30.81 40.67 -57.51
CA LYS A 946 -32.12 40.79 -58.21
C LYS A 946 -32.64 42.23 -58.15
N ARG A 947 -32.13 43.05 -59.08
CA ARG A 947 -32.81 44.27 -59.53
C ARG A 947 -33.56 43.96 -60.81
N GLU A 948 -34.87 43.78 -60.70
CA GLU A 948 -35.81 43.97 -61.80
C GLU A 948 -36.90 44.96 -61.35
N ALA A 949 -37.37 45.77 -62.28
CA ALA A 949 -38.37 46.82 -62.10
C ALA A 949 -39.00 47.15 -63.46
N PRO A 950 -40.14 47.86 -63.54
CA PRO A 950 -41.03 48.32 -62.46
C PRO A 950 -42.36 47.53 -62.43
N GLY A 951 -43.28 47.90 -61.53
CA GLY A 951 -44.55 47.18 -61.33
C GLY A 951 -45.78 47.78 -62.03
N ALA A 952 -46.90 47.09 -61.86
CA ALA A 952 -48.27 47.57 -62.05
C ALA A 952 -49.16 47.01 -60.90
N ALA A 953 -50.26 47.67 -60.58
CA ALA A 953 -51.07 47.39 -59.37
C ALA A 953 -52.37 46.62 -59.66
N GLY A 954 -52.96 45.97 -58.64
CA GLY A 954 -54.29 45.38 -58.73
C GLY A 954 -54.76 44.52 -57.55
N GLU A 955 -55.32 45.17 -56.52
CA GLU A 955 -56.36 44.63 -55.58
C GLU A 955 -56.02 43.38 -54.72
N GLY A 956 -56.85 42.98 -53.73
CA GLY A 956 -56.63 41.69 -53.03
C GLY A 956 -57.24 41.40 -51.64
N ASP A 957 -57.54 42.40 -50.81
CA ASP A 957 -58.40 42.34 -49.59
C ASP A 957 -58.01 41.45 -48.36
N GLN A 958 -58.62 41.80 -47.21
CA GLN A 958 -58.91 41.06 -45.96
C GLN A 958 -57.83 40.52 -44.97
N ARG A 959 -58.29 40.46 -43.71
CA ARG A 959 -57.65 39.94 -42.46
C ARG A 959 -58.15 38.47 -42.21
N PRO A 960 -57.97 37.77 -41.05
CA PRO A 960 -57.35 38.13 -39.76
C PRO A 960 -56.54 37.04 -38.98
N CYS A 961 -55.96 37.49 -37.85
CA CYS A 961 -55.71 36.81 -36.55
C CYS A 961 -55.37 35.30 -36.44
N GLY A 962 -54.31 34.99 -35.66
CA GLY A 962 -54.01 33.64 -35.15
C GLY A 962 -53.06 33.66 -33.94
N ASN A 963 -53.61 33.60 -32.72
CA ASN A 963 -52.91 33.89 -31.46
C ASN A 963 -51.87 32.83 -30.99
N LEU A 964 -50.76 33.34 -30.42
CA LEU A 964 -50.09 32.96 -29.16
C LEU A 964 -49.95 31.46 -28.78
N VAL A 965 -48.69 31.00 -28.67
CA VAL A 965 -48.00 30.78 -27.36
C VAL A 965 -46.52 31.21 -27.53
N THR A 966 -45.91 31.82 -26.52
CA THR A 966 -44.53 32.35 -26.55
C THR A 966 -43.59 31.66 -25.56
N PRO A 967 -42.36 31.28 -25.95
CA PRO A 967 -41.27 30.97 -25.01
C PRO A 967 -40.55 32.26 -24.55
N GLU A 968 -40.03 32.27 -23.32
CA GLU A 968 -39.31 33.41 -22.75
C GLU A 968 -37.79 33.40 -23.01
N THR A 969 -37.17 34.56 -22.77
CA THR A 969 -35.73 34.79 -22.52
C THR A 969 -34.79 34.88 -23.73
N LEU A 970 -34.59 36.10 -24.25
CA LEU A 970 -33.26 36.57 -24.69
C LEU A 970 -33.17 38.10 -24.83
N ARG A 971 -32.02 38.66 -24.40
CA ARG A 971 -31.62 40.11 -24.42
C ARG A 971 -32.39 40.98 -23.39
N TYR A 972 -31.88 42.15 -22.94
CA TYR A 972 -30.78 43.01 -23.44
C TYR A 972 -30.01 43.70 -22.27
N ALA A 973 -28.94 44.44 -22.64
CA ALA A 973 -28.43 45.69 -22.03
C ALA A 973 -27.21 45.64 -21.06
N THR A 974 -26.13 46.30 -21.51
CA THR A 974 -25.31 47.25 -20.71
C THR A 974 -26.11 48.57 -20.55
N GLU A 975 -25.92 49.46 -19.56
CA GLU A 975 -24.67 50.07 -19.06
C GLU A 975 -24.73 50.56 -17.58
N VAL A 976 -23.54 50.61 -16.95
CA VAL A 976 -22.97 51.64 -16.02
C VAL A 976 -23.86 52.39 -15.00
N VAL A 977 -23.46 52.41 -13.70
CA VAL A 977 -23.15 53.62 -12.86
C VAL A 977 -22.84 53.27 -11.38
N LYS A 978 -21.71 53.80 -10.88
CA LYS A 978 -21.26 54.13 -9.49
C LYS A 978 -21.72 53.34 -8.25
N GLU A 979 -20.73 52.90 -7.46
CA GLU A 979 -20.44 53.24 -6.04
C GLU A 979 -19.11 52.56 -5.65
N GLU A 980 -18.21 53.09 -4.82
CA GLU A 980 -17.78 54.48 -4.54
C GLU A 980 -16.27 54.43 -4.17
N VAL A 981 -15.52 55.53 -4.31
CA VAL A 981 -14.11 55.61 -3.89
C VAL A 981 -13.96 56.69 -2.82
N ILE A 982 -13.46 56.29 -1.66
CA ILE A 982 -12.93 57.16 -0.61
C ILE A 982 -11.48 56.75 -0.38
N MET A 983 -10.58 57.74 -0.29
CA MET A 983 -9.14 57.53 -0.06
C MET A 983 -8.74 57.87 1.39
N ASP A 984 -7.47 57.59 1.66
CA ASP A 984 -6.59 58.20 2.67
C ASP A 984 -6.72 57.76 4.14
N GLU A 985 -5.51 57.51 4.68
CA GLU A 985 -4.98 57.75 6.04
C GLU A 985 -5.87 57.48 7.29
N GLU A 986 -5.39 56.81 8.35
CA GLU A 986 -4.07 56.97 9.00
C GLU A 986 -3.52 55.70 9.70
N SER A 987 -2.18 55.63 9.72
CA SER A 987 -1.34 55.44 10.92
C SER A 987 -1.59 54.34 11.98
N SER A 988 -0.52 53.56 12.21
CA SER A 988 0.01 53.12 13.53
C SER A 988 -0.63 51.97 14.34
N ARG A 989 0.26 51.02 14.71
CA ARG A 989 0.17 49.97 15.76
C ARG A 989 -0.72 48.77 15.37
N LEU A 990 -0.35 47.52 15.67
CA LEU A 990 0.76 47.01 16.51
C LEU A 990 1.36 45.72 15.90
#